data_AF-M5SIM1-F1
#
_entry.id   AF-M5SIM1-F1
#
_cell.length_a   1.000
_cell.length_b   1.000
_cell.length_c   1.000
_cell.angle_alpha   90.00
_cell.angle_beta   90.00
_cell.angle_gamma   90.00
#
_symmetry.space_group_name_H-M   'P 1'
#
loop_
_entity.id
_entity.type
_entity.pdbx_description
1 polymer ?
#
loop_
_entity_poly.entity_id
_entity_poly.type
_entity_poly.pdbx_seq_one_letter_code
_entity_poly.pdbx_strand_id
1 'polypeptide(L)'
;MSDNTSGSGIVLRPVGLRNIVGKMVSLVLGCQLLCCGGCGPSKEELMMRAAQRARPKSSDEKEESAKAQTQPVSTAIASKVVDAKAGVKETANAATTSAVQKAAKDSDANSPEETIGDWKPVSDRKPANPLGEPERHAKAVENLNRLTEALMAYKEDKGHYPPSAQAKAGIKTLSWRVLILPYLGHQDLFEKFDLNMPWNRSPNKELIEFIPDELISPERFDSKTNWMLPAHRNYMFGDNRYPRDRNIEDGIENTLMLVEVNDDLAVEWTRPVDFEPADLGALKGSLGDLRSGGTLVAWANGWPSYVANSVSTKQWTNAFTYESGDGQRAGAIHKEPDALLAANKPSRSETNVEAKVTGRVEASKVVENSEVEAESWGENRLPVPPSPDLATSNQRIEQLFGEQLVRAKQNQTQAELSNDFLKKSLVMSDDAAGAYALQNAAIDLAIDSGDFMLFQTVLDQHASTFEVDLYQVNRDGLLEFSRRNDVDEDTASQMAFVRRALVAIQEGLKRNDFEGVGRIASALPRVEEERRGFRRANVRGGKREVSAEKLVRILQTQLSSANKQYEQAAEKVAEYRKNPNDAELASALGRFYCFLKGDWAMGLPLVINGTSEKLSRVAKRDLEGANDAEDFLALGDMWWELSEGLPAGIYRQGTRDRAGYWYEQSLEVMPESLDRLHVQARVKEWQSQDPGSPLATIRTINRQLGLAENADLEQVVARKRTQVNAPGDDYEDG
;
A
#
# COMPACT_ATOMS: atom_id res chain seq x y z
N MET A 1 22.69 -64.29 49.52
CA MET A 1 22.74 -65.49 48.64
C MET A 1 22.97 -64.98 47.22
N SER A 2 23.87 -65.63 46.48
CA SER A 2 24.02 -65.67 45.01
C SER A 2 23.56 -64.50 44.12
N ASP A 3 24.30 -64.07 43.10
CA ASP A 3 25.73 -64.12 42.74
C ASP A 3 25.83 -63.57 41.30
N ASN A 4 26.88 -62.82 40.97
CA ASN A 4 27.44 -62.68 39.60
C ASN A 4 26.54 -62.09 38.47
N THR A 5 27.04 -61.40 37.43
CA THR A 5 28.43 -61.02 37.08
C THR A 5 28.47 -59.71 36.26
N SER A 6 29.67 -59.14 36.19
CA SER A 6 30.23 -58.20 35.18
C SER A 6 29.45 -57.87 33.89
N GLY A 7 29.55 -56.67 33.31
CA GLY A 7 30.36 -55.49 33.71
C GLY A 7 31.06 -54.80 32.54
N SER A 8 31.77 -53.68 32.83
CA SER A 8 32.58 -52.87 31.89
C SER A 8 31.78 -52.16 30.78
N GLY A 9 32.09 -50.93 30.35
CA GLY A 9 33.26 -50.07 30.56
C GLY A 9 33.65 -49.49 29.20
N ILE A 10 33.78 -48.17 29.02
CA ILE A 10 35.03 -47.42 29.26
C ILE A 10 34.70 -45.94 29.51
N VAL A 11 35.46 -45.29 30.40
CA VAL A 11 35.49 -43.83 30.59
C VAL A 11 36.92 -43.34 30.41
N LEU A 12 37.17 -42.40 29.48
CA LEU A 12 38.40 -41.59 29.46
C LEU A 12 38.14 -40.15 28.95
N ARG A 13 38.32 -39.21 29.87
CA ARG A 13 38.83 -37.83 29.66
C ARG A 13 40.26 -37.80 30.25
N PRO A 14 41.09 -36.74 30.13
CA PRO A 14 41.04 -35.52 29.30
C PRO A 14 42.36 -35.34 28.48
N VAL A 15 42.84 -34.09 28.33
CA VAL A 15 44.07 -33.55 27.66
C VAL A 15 43.76 -32.87 26.31
N GLY A 16 44.31 -31.71 25.95
CA GLY A 16 45.19 -30.78 26.67
C GLY A 16 46.24 -30.09 25.77
N LEU A 17 46.73 -28.92 26.18
CA LEU A 17 47.60 -27.97 25.42
C LEU A 17 46.88 -27.26 24.23
N ARG A 18 47.06 -25.97 23.88
CA ARG A 18 48.08 -24.89 24.04
C ARG A 18 49.11 -24.73 22.90
N ASN A 19 48.97 -23.58 22.22
CA ASN A 19 50.00 -22.61 21.77
C ASN A 19 51.11 -23.01 20.78
N ILE A 20 50.99 -22.50 19.55
CA ILE A 20 52.06 -22.10 18.60
C ILE A 20 51.52 -20.80 17.94
N VAL A 21 52.04 -19.56 18.04
CA VAL A 21 53.40 -18.96 17.95
C VAL A 21 53.95 -18.91 16.50
N GLY A 22 54.15 -17.78 15.83
CA GLY A 22 53.84 -16.37 16.15
C GLY A 22 54.55 -15.35 15.21
N LYS A 23 54.34 -14.05 15.48
CA LYS A 23 55.20 -12.86 15.19
C LYS A 23 55.96 -12.70 13.84
N MET A 24 55.61 -11.63 13.11
CA MET A 24 56.47 -10.56 12.52
C MET A 24 55.52 -9.51 11.90
N VAL A 25 55.46 -8.19 12.16
CA VAL A 25 56.26 -7.17 12.90
C VAL A 25 57.40 -6.47 12.12
N SER A 26 57.20 -5.16 11.88
CA SER A 26 58.18 -4.11 11.48
C SER A 26 58.77 -4.19 10.06
N LEU A 27 59.15 -3.09 9.37
CA LEU A 27 59.05 -1.62 9.57
C LEU A 27 58.86 -0.99 8.13
N VAL A 28 58.71 0.32 7.84
CA VAL A 28 59.55 1.51 8.11
C VAL A 28 58.70 2.80 7.95
N LEU A 29 59.15 3.88 8.61
CA LEU A 29 58.73 5.30 8.50
C LEU A 29 58.72 5.82 7.03
N GLY A 30 58.09 6.94 6.67
CA GLY A 30 57.40 7.97 7.46
C GLY A 30 57.98 9.38 7.23
N CYS A 31 57.14 10.37 6.91
CA CYS A 31 57.45 11.81 6.91
C CYS A 31 56.18 12.64 7.09
N GLN A 32 56.32 13.90 7.51
CA GLN A 32 55.23 14.73 8.01
C GLN A 32 55.25 16.16 7.44
N LEU A 33 54.06 16.78 7.41
CA LEU A 33 53.78 18.23 7.48
C LEU A 33 54.02 19.15 6.25
N LEU A 34 52.97 19.97 6.03
CA LEU A 34 52.95 21.37 5.58
C LEU A 34 53.36 21.74 4.14
N CYS A 35 52.34 22.05 3.33
CA CYS A 35 52.07 23.44 2.91
C CYS A 35 50.58 23.64 2.54
N CYS A 36 50.12 24.88 2.60
CA CYS A 36 48.73 25.26 2.28
C CYS A 36 48.62 25.89 0.88
N GLY A 37 47.39 25.94 0.34
CA GLY A 37 47.03 26.85 -0.76
C GLY A 37 46.64 26.15 -2.06
N GLY A 38 45.33 26.14 -2.35
CA GLY A 38 44.79 25.64 -3.61
C GLY A 38 43.34 25.20 -3.51
N CYS A 39 42.39 26.14 -3.64
CA CYS A 39 41.04 25.75 -4.03
C CYS A 39 41.10 25.09 -5.41
N GLY A 40 40.54 23.89 -5.54
CA GLY A 40 40.27 23.31 -6.85
C GLY A 40 39.33 24.22 -7.65
N PRO A 41 39.46 24.27 -8.99
CA PRO A 41 38.61 25.12 -9.82
C PRO A 41 37.13 24.78 -9.60
N SER A 42 36.28 25.81 -9.59
CA SER A 42 34.86 25.60 -9.31
C SER A 42 34.19 24.73 -10.39
N LYS A 43 33.03 24.16 -10.06
CA LYS A 43 32.23 23.38 -11.03
C LYS A 43 31.88 24.21 -12.29
N GLU A 44 31.85 25.54 -12.17
CA GLU A 44 31.64 26.47 -13.29
C GLU A 44 32.89 26.74 -14.13
N GLU A 45 34.09 26.81 -13.54
CA GLU A 45 35.34 26.90 -14.31
C GLU A 45 35.57 25.65 -15.18
N LEU A 46 35.18 24.47 -14.67
CA LEU A 46 35.22 23.22 -15.43
C LEU A 46 34.22 23.25 -16.60
N MET A 47 33.01 23.79 -16.39
CA MET A 47 32.02 23.99 -17.47
C MET A 47 32.51 25.01 -18.52
N MET A 48 33.12 26.13 -18.10
CA MET A 48 33.73 27.11 -19.00
C MET A 48 34.80 26.48 -19.89
N ARG A 49 35.68 25.65 -19.32
CA ARG A 49 36.72 24.91 -20.08
C ARG A 49 36.16 23.83 -21.01
N ALA A 50 34.99 23.25 -20.69
CA ALA A 50 34.32 22.31 -21.56
C ALA A 50 33.68 23.03 -22.77
N ALA A 51 32.94 24.11 -22.54
CA ALA A 51 32.31 24.92 -23.60
C ALA A 51 33.34 25.48 -24.59
N GLN A 52 34.49 25.96 -24.10
CA GLN A 52 35.58 26.48 -24.94
C GLN A 52 36.21 25.43 -25.89
N ARG A 53 36.03 24.12 -25.64
CA ARG A 53 36.51 23.03 -26.51
C ARG A 53 35.52 22.67 -27.63
N ALA A 54 34.28 23.16 -27.57
CA ALA A 54 33.19 22.78 -28.48
C ALA A 54 33.00 23.74 -29.69
N ARG A 55 34.06 24.43 -30.12
CA ARG A 55 34.02 25.33 -31.31
C ARG A 55 34.85 24.72 -32.45
N PRO A 56 34.29 24.53 -33.66
CA PRO A 56 34.99 23.89 -34.77
C PRO A 56 36.11 24.79 -35.32
N LYS A 57 37.21 24.16 -35.76
CA LYS A 57 38.17 24.78 -36.69
C LYS A 57 37.70 24.55 -38.13
N SER A 58 38.05 25.48 -39.01
CA SER A 58 37.70 25.47 -40.42
C SER A 58 38.68 24.66 -41.28
N SER A 59 38.19 24.28 -42.47
CA SER A 59 38.91 24.13 -43.75
C SER A 59 40.07 23.12 -43.88
N ASP A 60 39.88 22.24 -44.86
CA ASP A 60 40.87 21.61 -45.74
C ASP A 60 41.91 20.62 -45.17
N GLU A 61 41.72 19.34 -45.52
CA GLU A 61 42.69 18.58 -46.34
C GLU A 61 42.01 17.38 -47.04
N LYS A 62 42.73 16.65 -47.90
CA LYS A 62 42.20 15.61 -48.82
C LYS A 62 42.85 14.23 -48.59
N GLU A 63 42.41 13.25 -49.39
CA GLU A 63 43.00 11.93 -49.65
C GLU A 63 42.84 10.86 -48.53
N GLU A 64 42.84 9.55 -48.81
CA GLU A 64 42.28 8.79 -49.95
C GLU A 64 42.08 7.31 -49.49
N SER A 65 41.28 6.53 -50.24
CA SER A 65 41.25 5.05 -50.33
C SER A 65 40.47 4.26 -49.26
N ALA A 66 40.02 3.01 -49.50
CA ALA A 66 39.49 2.37 -50.73
C ALA A 66 38.87 0.97 -50.41
N LYS A 67 38.00 0.47 -51.31
CA LYS A 67 37.41 -0.91 -51.39
C LYS A 67 36.33 -1.20 -50.33
N ALA A 68 35.06 -1.50 -50.69
CA ALA A 68 34.50 -2.64 -51.48
C ALA A 68 34.41 -3.94 -50.65
N GLN A 69 33.33 -4.74 -50.66
CA GLN A 69 32.04 -4.76 -51.41
C GLN A 69 30.97 -5.45 -50.50
N THR A 70 29.67 -5.65 -50.78
CA THR A 70 28.86 -5.76 -52.02
C THR A 70 27.36 -5.43 -51.77
N GLN A 71 26.52 -5.57 -52.81
CA GLN A 71 25.03 -5.68 -52.82
C GLN A 71 24.66 -6.94 -53.65
N PRO A 72 23.39 -7.33 -53.96
CA PRO A 72 22.05 -6.70 -53.77
C PRO A 72 21.09 -7.64 -52.96
N VAL A 73 19.74 -7.58 -52.92
CA VAL A 73 18.64 -7.56 -53.93
C VAL A 73 17.41 -6.90 -53.26
N SER A 74 16.86 -5.78 -53.77
CA SER A 74 15.68 -5.67 -54.68
C SER A 74 14.44 -6.46 -54.18
N THR A 75 13.23 -5.91 -54.08
CA THR A 75 12.48 -5.18 -55.14
C THR A 75 11.60 -4.02 -54.63
N ALA A 76 11.19 -3.16 -55.55
CA ALA A 76 10.12 -2.17 -55.37
C ALA A 76 9.00 -2.39 -56.39
N ILE A 77 7.77 -1.98 -56.05
CA ILE A 77 6.60 -1.89 -56.95
C ILE A 77 5.94 -0.53 -56.72
N ALA A 78 5.46 0.12 -57.79
CA ALA A 78 4.85 1.46 -57.75
C ALA A 78 3.81 1.68 -58.88
N SER A 79 3.02 2.76 -58.76
CA SER A 79 1.95 3.22 -59.68
C SER A 79 0.65 2.38 -59.63
N LYS A 80 -0.58 2.87 -59.94
CA LYS A 80 -1.10 4.18 -60.44
C LYS A 80 -2.42 4.50 -59.67
N VAL A 81 -2.72 5.73 -59.27
CA VAL A 81 -3.33 6.86 -60.05
C VAL A 81 -4.71 6.55 -60.67
N VAL A 82 -5.74 7.29 -60.22
CA VAL A 82 -6.96 7.67 -60.97
C VAL A 82 -7.35 9.09 -60.54
N ASP A 83 -7.71 9.97 -61.50
CA ASP A 83 -8.08 11.38 -61.29
C ASP A 83 -9.60 11.62 -61.20
N ALA A 84 -10.01 12.69 -60.52
CA ALA A 84 -11.25 13.44 -60.78
C ALA A 84 -11.09 14.93 -60.35
N LYS A 85 -11.62 15.89 -61.12
CA LYS A 85 -11.41 17.35 -60.90
C LYS A 85 -12.68 18.20 -61.04
N ALA A 86 -12.83 19.18 -60.14
CA ALA A 86 -13.42 20.52 -60.31
C ALA A 86 -12.97 21.39 -59.11
N GLY A 87 -12.76 22.72 -59.13
CA GLY A 87 -12.95 23.76 -60.15
C GLY A 87 -14.25 24.57 -59.97
N VAL A 88 -14.32 25.91 -60.05
CA VAL A 88 -13.28 26.96 -60.24
C VAL A 88 -13.74 28.34 -59.71
N LYS A 89 -13.01 28.91 -58.72
CA LYS A 89 -12.41 30.27 -58.70
C LYS A 89 -11.65 30.52 -57.37
N GLU A 90 -10.61 31.34 -57.20
CA GLU A 90 -9.93 32.44 -57.94
C GLU A 90 -10.44 33.89 -57.72
N THR A 91 -9.69 34.67 -56.93
CA THR A 91 -9.30 36.10 -57.14
C THR A 91 -8.19 36.48 -56.15
N ALA A 92 -7.32 37.42 -56.51
CA ALA A 92 -6.17 37.85 -55.71
C ALA A 92 -6.06 39.37 -55.64
N ASN A 93 -5.33 39.90 -54.66
CA ASN A 93 -4.62 41.17 -54.83
C ASN A 93 -3.39 41.25 -53.91
N ALA A 94 -2.40 42.06 -54.28
CA ALA A 94 -1.10 42.11 -53.60
C ALA A 94 -0.51 43.52 -53.52
N ALA A 95 0.13 43.83 -52.38
CA ALA A 95 1.18 44.84 -52.21
C ALA A 95 1.87 44.62 -50.85
N THR A 96 3.12 45.01 -50.55
CA THR A 96 4.41 45.10 -51.25
C THR A 96 5.35 45.83 -50.27
N THR A 97 6.27 45.08 -49.66
CA THR A 97 7.58 45.48 -49.08
C THR A 97 7.86 46.90 -48.55
N SER A 98 8.33 46.94 -47.30
CA SER A 98 9.55 47.63 -46.80
C SER A 98 9.74 49.15 -46.91
N ALA A 99 9.94 49.79 -45.74
CA ALA A 99 10.86 50.92 -45.54
C ALA A 99 11.40 50.93 -44.09
N VAL A 100 12.54 51.59 -43.83
CA VAL A 100 13.36 51.44 -42.60
C VAL A 100 13.66 52.80 -41.94
N GLN A 101 13.61 52.85 -40.59
CA GLN A 101 14.05 53.95 -39.69
C GLN A 101 13.18 55.25 -39.76
N LYS A 102 13.16 56.16 -38.77
CA LYS A 102 14.22 56.50 -37.78
C LYS A 102 13.72 57.14 -36.46
N ALA A 103 14.06 56.49 -35.33
CA ALA A 103 14.38 56.98 -33.97
C ALA A 103 13.76 58.29 -33.38
N ALA A 104 13.22 58.16 -32.15
CA ALA A 104 13.74 58.73 -30.89
C ALA A 104 12.66 59.37 -29.97
N LYS A 105 12.73 59.01 -28.67
CA LYS A 105 11.86 59.45 -27.54
C LYS A 105 10.38 59.01 -27.61
N ASP A 106 9.69 58.79 -26.49
CA ASP A 106 10.08 59.00 -25.09
C ASP A 106 10.31 57.70 -24.30
N SER A 107 10.73 57.84 -23.04
CA SER A 107 10.92 56.75 -22.07
C SER A 107 9.83 56.77 -21.01
N ASP A 108 9.04 55.71 -20.95
CA ASP A 108 8.24 55.38 -19.76
C ASP A 108 8.33 53.87 -19.49
N ALA A 109 8.17 53.48 -18.23
CA ALA A 109 8.56 52.16 -17.76
C ALA A 109 7.44 51.12 -17.95
N ASN A 110 7.62 50.21 -18.91
CA ASN A 110 7.20 48.82 -18.74
C ASN A 110 8.06 47.89 -19.60
N SER A 111 8.63 46.83 -19.02
CA SER A 111 9.20 45.74 -19.80
C SER A 111 8.07 44.92 -20.41
N PRO A 112 8.13 44.51 -21.69
CA PRO A 112 7.17 43.58 -22.24
C PRO A 112 7.36 42.19 -21.61
N GLU A 113 6.27 41.58 -21.17
CA GLU A 113 6.23 40.17 -20.75
C GLU A 113 6.35 39.29 -22.02
N GLU A 114 7.51 38.68 -22.24
CA GLU A 114 7.79 37.89 -23.45
C GLU A 114 7.13 36.51 -23.41
N THR A 115 5.85 36.44 -23.79
CA THR A 115 5.12 35.18 -23.98
C THR A 115 5.78 34.32 -25.05
N ILE A 116 6.17 33.08 -24.72
CA ILE A 116 6.85 32.17 -25.64
C ILE A 116 5.79 31.38 -26.43
N GLY A 117 5.28 31.98 -27.50
CA GLY A 117 4.12 31.44 -28.21
C GLY A 117 2.87 31.58 -27.36
N ASP A 118 2.12 30.49 -27.14
CA ASP A 118 0.96 30.48 -26.24
C ASP A 118 1.33 30.35 -24.75
N TRP A 119 2.61 30.10 -24.44
CA TRP A 119 3.09 29.91 -23.07
C TRP A 119 3.17 31.22 -22.27
N LYS A 120 2.63 31.17 -21.05
CA LYS A 120 2.68 32.25 -20.06
C LYS A 120 3.57 31.87 -18.87
N PRO A 121 4.27 32.85 -18.26
CA PRO A 121 4.94 32.67 -16.98
C PRO A 121 3.99 32.10 -15.90
N VAL A 122 4.54 31.36 -14.94
CA VAL A 122 3.78 30.74 -13.85
C VAL A 122 3.10 31.75 -12.90
N SER A 123 3.62 32.98 -12.82
CA SER A 123 2.97 34.11 -12.13
C SER A 123 1.54 34.34 -12.61
N ASP A 124 1.32 34.22 -13.92
CA ASP A 124 0.09 34.60 -14.61
C ASP A 124 -0.96 33.49 -14.57
N ARG A 125 -0.53 32.28 -14.21
CA ARG A 125 -1.34 31.07 -14.07
C ARG A 125 -1.69 30.75 -12.62
N LYS A 126 -1.17 31.52 -11.66
CA LYS A 126 -1.47 31.36 -10.23
C LYS A 126 -2.92 31.75 -9.93
N PRO A 127 -3.73 30.89 -9.27
CA PRO A 127 -5.11 31.23 -8.94
C PRO A 127 -5.19 32.39 -7.95
N ALA A 128 -6.20 33.25 -8.11
CA ALA A 128 -6.39 34.45 -7.29
C ALA A 128 -6.68 34.15 -5.81
N ASN A 129 -7.21 32.96 -5.51
CA ASN A 129 -7.40 32.42 -4.16
C ASN A 129 -6.62 31.10 -4.04
N PRO A 130 -6.07 30.77 -2.86
CA PRO A 130 -5.53 29.43 -2.60
C PRO A 130 -6.61 28.35 -2.75
N LEU A 131 -6.23 27.22 -3.35
CA LEU A 131 -7.11 26.05 -3.51
C LEU A 131 -7.36 25.32 -2.18
N GLY A 132 -8.56 24.80 -1.99
CA GLY A 132 -8.91 23.94 -0.85
C GLY A 132 -8.21 22.58 -0.92
N GLU A 133 -8.04 21.89 0.23
CA GLU A 133 -7.31 20.61 0.29
C GLU A 133 -7.84 19.56 -0.72
N PRO A 134 -9.17 19.33 -0.86
CA PRO A 134 -9.68 18.38 -1.86
C PRO A 134 -9.37 18.79 -3.30
N GLU A 135 -9.32 20.09 -3.59
CA GLU A 135 -8.98 20.63 -4.92
C GLU A 135 -7.49 20.45 -5.23
N ARG A 136 -6.63 20.67 -4.23
CA ARG A 136 -5.18 20.45 -4.32
C ARG A 136 -4.85 18.97 -4.50
N HIS A 137 -5.52 18.09 -3.75
CA HIS A 137 -5.41 16.65 -3.93
C HIS A 137 -5.87 16.22 -5.32
N ALA A 138 -7.08 16.59 -5.75
CA ALA A 138 -7.61 16.23 -7.07
C ALA A 138 -6.71 16.72 -8.21
N LYS A 139 -6.16 17.94 -8.12
CA LYS A 139 -5.21 18.45 -9.11
C LYS A 139 -3.85 17.72 -9.06
N ALA A 140 -3.37 17.31 -7.89
CA ALA A 140 -2.16 16.51 -7.79
C ALA A 140 -2.35 15.11 -8.43
N VAL A 141 -3.53 14.49 -8.28
CA VAL A 141 -3.88 13.23 -8.96
C VAL A 141 -3.99 13.40 -10.47
N GLU A 142 -4.64 14.46 -10.97
CA GLU A 142 -4.66 14.79 -12.41
C GLU A 142 -3.23 14.95 -12.98
N ASN A 143 -2.43 15.76 -12.31
CA ASN A 143 -1.04 16.02 -12.67
C ASN A 143 -0.20 14.72 -12.69
N LEU A 144 -0.34 13.87 -11.68
CA LEU A 144 0.32 12.55 -11.62
C LEU A 144 -0.06 11.66 -12.82
N ASN A 145 -1.35 11.57 -13.16
CA ASN A 145 -1.84 10.76 -14.27
C ASN A 145 -1.23 11.20 -15.60
N ARG A 146 -1.14 12.52 -15.86
CA ARG A 146 -0.49 13.05 -17.06
C ARG A 146 1.01 12.75 -17.11
N LEU A 147 1.69 12.82 -15.97
CA LEU A 147 3.11 12.52 -15.88
C LEU A 147 3.39 11.03 -16.10
N THR A 148 2.54 10.12 -15.63
CA THR A 148 2.70 8.69 -15.92
C THR A 148 2.35 8.34 -17.36
N GLU A 149 1.31 8.93 -17.94
CA GLU A 149 1.00 8.85 -19.39
C GLU A 149 2.24 9.23 -20.23
N ALA A 150 2.82 10.40 -19.98
CA ALA A 150 3.98 10.89 -20.72
C ALA A 150 5.26 10.06 -20.48
N LEU A 151 5.51 9.59 -19.25
CA LEU A 151 6.62 8.70 -18.93
C LEU A 151 6.51 7.34 -19.63
N MET A 152 5.30 6.79 -19.73
CA MET A 152 5.04 5.52 -20.42
C MET A 152 5.11 5.67 -21.94
N ALA A 153 4.63 6.77 -22.51
CA ALA A 153 4.77 7.07 -23.93
C ALA A 153 6.24 7.30 -24.34
N TYR A 154 7.03 8.00 -23.50
CA TYR A 154 8.49 8.10 -23.67
C TYR A 154 9.14 6.71 -23.67
N LYS A 155 8.76 5.88 -22.68
CA LYS A 155 9.28 4.53 -22.51
C LYS A 155 8.98 3.63 -23.71
N GLU A 156 7.78 3.72 -24.28
CA GLU A 156 7.37 2.96 -25.46
C GLU A 156 8.20 3.35 -26.70
N ASP A 157 8.31 4.65 -26.99
CA ASP A 157 9.04 5.16 -28.16
C ASP A 157 10.57 4.99 -28.04
N LYS A 158 11.16 5.08 -26.83
CA LYS A 158 12.61 4.90 -26.63
C LYS A 158 13.03 3.47 -26.25
N GLY A 159 12.10 2.60 -25.88
CA GLY A 159 12.38 1.26 -25.35
C GLY A 159 13.15 1.27 -24.01
N HIS A 160 13.07 2.39 -23.27
CA HIS A 160 13.65 2.59 -21.95
C HIS A 160 13.03 3.81 -21.26
N TYR A 161 12.97 3.82 -19.93
CA TYR A 161 12.57 5.01 -19.16
C TYR A 161 13.60 6.15 -19.35
N PRO A 162 13.23 7.44 -19.15
CA PRO A 162 14.19 8.52 -19.26
C PRO A 162 15.28 8.42 -18.16
N PRO A 163 16.52 8.84 -18.43
CA PRO A 163 17.51 8.99 -17.37
C PRO A 163 17.14 10.19 -16.49
N SER A 164 17.49 10.18 -15.19
CA SER A 164 17.18 11.29 -14.27
C SER A 164 17.71 12.66 -14.75
N ALA A 165 18.75 12.67 -15.57
CA ALA A 165 19.11 13.86 -16.33
C ALA A 165 19.64 13.52 -17.72
N GLN A 166 19.43 14.46 -18.65
CA GLN A 166 20.26 14.55 -19.84
C GLN A 166 21.70 14.91 -19.44
N ALA A 167 22.68 14.29 -20.10
CA ALA A 167 24.09 14.55 -19.84
C ALA A 167 24.87 14.79 -21.14
N LYS A 168 25.73 15.81 -21.15
CA LYS A 168 26.67 16.11 -22.23
C LYS A 168 28.10 16.00 -21.70
N ALA A 169 28.93 15.17 -22.33
CA ALA A 169 30.32 14.94 -21.93
C ALA A 169 30.51 14.60 -20.42
N GLY A 170 29.55 13.85 -19.84
CA GLY A 170 29.55 13.47 -18.42
C GLY A 170 28.98 14.54 -17.45
N ILE A 171 28.57 15.71 -17.94
CA ILE A 171 27.95 16.76 -17.15
C ILE A 171 26.43 16.71 -17.35
N LYS A 172 25.66 16.56 -16.25
CA LYS A 172 24.19 16.69 -16.28
C LYS A 172 23.78 18.11 -16.71
N THR A 173 23.00 18.25 -17.78
CA THR A 173 22.58 19.55 -18.36
C THR A 173 21.16 19.93 -17.95
N LEU A 174 20.19 19.06 -18.25
CA LEU A 174 18.74 19.27 -18.08
C LEU A 174 18.07 18.08 -17.38
N SER A 175 16.99 18.35 -16.67
CA SER A 175 16.12 17.32 -16.05
C SER A 175 15.47 16.40 -17.08
N TRP A 176 15.17 15.16 -16.67
CA TRP A 176 14.24 14.25 -17.35
C TRP A 176 12.88 14.91 -17.70
N ARG A 177 12.44 15.87 -16.88
CA ARG A 177 11.16 16.60 -17.05
C ARG A 177 11.11 17.37 -18.37
N VAL A 178 12.26 17.84 -18.87
CA VAL A 178 12.37 18.45 -20.21
C VAL A 178 12.28 17.40 -21.31
N LEU A 179 12.79 16.18 -21.08
CA LEU A 179 12.80 15.09 -22.07
C LEU A 179 11.40 14.51 -22.33
N ILE A 180 10.45 14.66 -21.41
CA ILE A 180 9.07 14.20 -21.58
C ILE A 180 8.13 15.25 -22.18
N LEU A 181 8.56 16.51 -22.37
CA LEU A 181 7.70 17.58 -22.92
C LEU A 181 6.98 17.20 -24.23
N PRO A 182 7.60 16.56 -25.23
CA PRO A 182 6.89 16.14 -26.45
C PRO A 182 5.72 15.18 -26.20
N TYR A 183 5.80 14.36 -25.13
CA TYR A 183 4.81 13.35 -24.76
C TYR A 183 3.70 13.92 -23.87
N LEU A 184 3.92 15.10 -23.27
CA LEU A 184 2.88 15.95 -22.69
C LEU A 184 2.16 16.82 -23.76
N GLY A 185 2.65 16.82 -25.01
CA GLY A 185 2.17 17.66 -26.11
C GLY A 185 2.95 18.98 -26.27
N HIS A 186 3.86 19.29 -25.36
CA HIS A 186 4.60 20.56 -25.22
C HIS A 186 5.84 20.62 -26.13
N GLN A 187 5.70 20.19 -27.39
CA GLN A 187 6.79 20.13 -28.39
C GLN A 187 7.36 21.52 -28.72
N ASP A 188 6.53 22.55 -28.71
CA ASP A 188 6.88 23.94 -29.02
C ASP A 188 7.81 24.56 -27.95
N LEU A 189 7.58 24.23 -26.68
CA LEU A 189 8.43 24.57 -25.55
C LEU A 189 9.71 23.73 -25.55
N PHE A 190 9.62 22.44 -25.87
CA PHE A 190 10.79 21.56 -25.98
C PHE A 190 11.81 22.08 -27.00
N GLU A 191 11.36 22.56 -28.17
CA GLU A 191 12.20 23.13 -29.23
C GLU A 191 12.93 24.43 -28.83
N LYS A 192 12.61 25.05 -27.69
CA LYS A 192 13.34 26.22 -27.18
C LYS A 192 14.60 25.86 -26.38
N PHE A 193 14.68 24.65 -25.83
CA PHE A 193 15.80 24.24 -24.97
C PHE A 193 17.05 23.88 -25.80
N ASP A 194 18.18 24.54 -25.51
CA ASP A 194 19.48 24.02 -25.93
C ASP A 194 19.86 22.85 -25.01
N LEU A 195 19.61 21.65 -25.49
CA LEU A 195 19.91 20.38 -24.81
C LEU A 195 21.39 20.19 -24.41
N ASN A 196 22.29 21.04 -24.92
CA ASN A 196 23.72 21.04 -24.59
C ASN A 196 24.09 22.03 -23.47
N MET A 197 23.21 22.98 -23.14
CA MET A 197 23.43 24.00 -22.10
C MET A 197 22.90 23.56 -20.73
N PRO A 198 23.55 23.95 -19.63
CA PRO A 198 22.99 23.78 -18.29
C PRO A 198 21.66 24.52 -18.12
N TRP A 199 20.72 23.92 -17.40
CA TRP A 199 19.40 24.47 -17.04
C TRP A 199 19.41 25.93 -16.52
N ASN A 200 20.50 26.37 -15.86
CA ASN A 200 20.62 27.70 -15.26
C ASN A 200 21.40 28.72 -16.13
N ARG A 201 21.59 28.45 -17.42
CA ARG A 201 22.22 29.36 -18.40
C ARG A 201 21.27 29.65 -19.56
N SER A 202 21.34 30.87 -20.11
CA SER A 202 20.56 31.26 -21.30
C SER A 202 20.87 30.34 -22.49
N PRO A 203 19.88 29.91 -23.29
CA PRO A 203 18.46 30.28 -23.20
C PRO A 203 17.68 29.53 -22.10
N ASN A 204 18.14 28.35 -21.69
CA ASN A 204 17.41 27.44 -20.79
C ASN A 204 16.98 28.06 -19.45
N LYS A 205 17.70 29.07 -18.96
CA LYS A 205 17.34 29.81 -17.74
C LYS A 205 16.07 30.65 -17.91
N GLU A 206 15.87 31.27 -19.07
CA GLU A 206 14.64 32.01 -19.36
C GLU A 206 13.42 31.08 -19.41
N LEU A 207 13.61 29.82 -19.82
CA LEU A 207 12.55 28.81 -19.92
C LEU A 207 12.04 28.26 -18.56
N ILE A 208 12.62 28.69 -17.44
CA ILE A 208 12.27 28.18 -16.09
C ILE A 208 10.85 28.59 -15.67
N GLU A 209 10.42 29.81 -16.00
CA GLU A 209 9.11 30.34 -15.60
C GLU A 209 7.92 29.73 -16.38
N PHE A 210 8.21 29.08 -17.51
CA PHE A 210 7.24 28.39 -18.37
C PHE A 210 7.08 26.90 -17.99
N ILE A 211 7.00 26.62 -16.68
CA ILE A 211 6.75 25.27 -16.16
C ILE A 211 5.40 24.71 -16.66
N PRO A 212 5.31 23.47 -17.17
CA PRO A 212 4.05 22.80 -17.50
C PRO A 212 3.08 22.69 -16.32
N ASP A 213 1.78 22.80 -16.58
CA ASP A 213 0.73 22.74 -15.53
C ASP A 213 0.72 21.41 -14.77
N GLU A 214 1.17 20.33 -15.42
CA GLU A 214 1.31 18.99 -14.84
C GLU A 214 2.47 18.92 -13.82
N LEU A 215 3.47 19.78 -13.95
CA LEU A 215 4.64 19.83 -13.07
C LEU A 215 4.48 20.85 -11.93
N ILE A 216 3.50 21.77 -12.01
CA ILE A 216 3.18 22.68 -10.92
C ILE A 216 2.63 21.91 -9.72
N SER A 217 3.15 22.20 -8.52
CA SER A 217 2.52 21.74 -7.27
C SER A 217 1.36 22.67 -6.86
N PRO A 218 0.17 22.10 -6.57
CA PRO A 218 -1.01 22.88 -6.16
C PRO A 218 -0.87 23.68 -4.87
N GLU A 219 0.13 23.42 -4.03
CA GLU A 219 0.36 24.20 -2.79
C GLU A 219 0.91 25.60 -3.07
N ARG A 220 1.61 25.78 -4.20
CA ARG A 220 2.67 26.80 -4.32
C ARG A 220 2.62 27.63 -5.59
N PHE A 221 2.33 27.05 -6.75
CA PHE A 221 2.26 27.75 -8.05
C PHE A 221 3.50 28.65 -8.32
N ASP A 222 4.67 28.03 -8.46
CA ASP A 222 5.90 28.64 -9.00
C ASP A 222 6.73 27.62 -9.81
N SER A 223 7.95 27.98 -10.23
CA SER A 223 8.82 27.19 -11.12
C SER A 223 9.43 25.91 -10.53
N LYS A 224 9.22 25.61 -9.24
CA LYS A 224 9.64 24.32 -8.66
C LYS A 224 8.54 23.27 -8.64
N THR A 225 8.97 22.03 -8.79
CA THR A 225 8.12 20.83 -8.77
C THR A 225 8.50 19.89 -7.63
N ASN A 226 7.51 19.13 -7.17
CA ASN A 226 7.60 18.11 -6.13
C ASN A 226 7.66 16.69 -6.72
N TRP A 227 7.46 16.52 -8.02
CA TRP A 227 7.50 15.22 -8.70
C TRP A 227 8.92 14.78 -9.00
N MET A 228 9.43 13.76 -8.30
CA MET A 228 10.84 13.32 -8.33
C MET A 228 11.00 11.84 -8.69
N LEU A 229 12.08 11.50 -9.40
CA LEU A 229 12.49 10.11 -9.62
C LEU A 229 13.37 9.61 -8.46
N PRO A 230 13.20 8.36 -7.98
CA PRO A 230 14.14 7.72 -7.03
C PRO A 230 15.50 7.47 -7.69
N ALA A 231 16.48 8.32 -7.37
CA ALA A 231 17.73 8.48 -8.12
C ALA A 231 19.03 8.21 -7.33
N HIS A 232 18.94 7.70 -6.10
CA HIS A 232 20.09 7.13 -5.39
C HIS A 232 20.69 5.93 -6.15
N ARG A 233 22.00 5.69 -6.03
CA ARG A 233 22.73 4.62 -6.75
C ARG A 233 22.16 3.19 -6.64
N ASN A 234 21.36 2.88 -5.60
CA ASN A 234 20.70 1.57 -5.44
C ASN A 234 19.27 1.53 -6.02
N TYR A 235 18.72 2.66 -6.45
CA TYR A 235 17.31 2.80 -6.90
C TYR A 235 17.19 2.78 -8.42
N MET A 236 15.96 2.68 -8.93
CA MET A 236 15.67 2.57 -10.37
C MET A 236 16.47 3.56 -11.25
N PHE A 237 16.53 4.86 -10.90
CA PHE A 237 17.19 5.90 -11.71
C PHE A 237 18.60 6.30 -11.25
N GLY A 238 19.21 5.49 -10.38
CA GLY A 238 20.57 5.69 -9.88
C GLY A 238 21.63 5.80 -10.97
N ASP A 239 22.74 6.48 -10.64
CA ASP A 239 23.90 6.67 -11.53
C ASP A 239 23.58 7.28 -12.90
N ASN A 240 22.39 7.90 -13.05
CA ASN A 240 21.87 8.40 -14.32
C ASN A 240 21.70 7.31 -15.40
N ARG A 241 21.36 6.09 -14.98
CA ARG A 241 21.10 4.94 -15.88
C ARG A 241 19.86 5.13 -16.75
N TYR A 242 19.68 4.23 -17.72
CA TYR A 242 18.52 4.16 -18.61
C TYR A 242 17.74 2.87 -18.30
N PRO A 243 16.75 2.89 -17.39
CA PRO A 243 16.06 1.68 -16.95
C PRO A 243 15.27 1.01 -18.08
N ARG A 244 15.14 -0.32 -18.01
CA ARG A 244 14.35 -1.14 -18.94
C ARG A 244 13.66 -2.25 -18.15
N ASP A 245 12.51 -2.71 -18.61
CA ASP A 245 11.68 -3.69 -17.89
C ASP A 245 12.44 -4.97 -17.54
N ARG A 246 13.18 -5.51 -18.51
CA ARG A 246 14.05 -6.70 -18.33
C ARG A 246 15.26 -6.49 -17.41
N ASN A 247 15.52 -5.24 -17.02
CA ASN A 247 16.61 -4.79 -16.16
C ASN A 247 16.07 -4.36 -14.77
N ILE A 248 14.79 -4.61 -14.48
CA ILE A 248 14.11 -4.32 -13.21
C ILE A 248 13.67 -5.69 -12.66
N GLU A 249 14.60 -6.35 -11.96
CA GLU A 249 14.49 -7.75 -11.50
C GLU A 249 13.44 -7.92 -10.40
N ASP A 250 13.21 -6.88 -9.58
CA ASP A 250 12.12 -6.82 -8.59
C ASP A 250 10.72 -6.72 -9.25
N GLY A 251 10.66 -6.41 -10.55
CA GLY A 251 9.44 -6.30 -11.37
C GLY A 251 8.92 -4.87 -11.49
N ILE A 252 8.55 -4.45 -12.71
CA ILE A 252 8.07 -3.08 -13.00
C ILE A 252 6.78 -2.71 -12.26
N GLU A 253 6.01 -3.71 -11.83
CA GLU A 253 4.82 -3.55 -11.00
C GLU A 253 5.11 -3.51 -9.49
N ASN A 254 6.37 -3.68 -9.05
CA ASN A 254 6.80 -3.60 -7.65
C ASN A 254 7.88 -2.54 -7.38
N THR A 255 8.46 -1.92 -8.41
CA THR A 255 9.40 -0.80 -8.30
C THR A 255 8.69 0.53 -8.53
N LEU A 256 8.91 1.51 -7.66
CA LEU A 256 8.43 2.89 -7.77
C LEU A 256 9.28 3.70 -8.73
N MET A 257 8.61 4.40 -9.64
CA MET A 257 9.21 5.27 -10.65
C MET A 257 9.19 6.74 -10.26
N LEU A 258 8.10 7.23 -9.67
CA LEU A 258 7.87 8.65 -9.39
C LEU A 258 7.28 8.82 -7.98
N VAL A 259 7.66 9.89 -7.28
CA VAL A 259 7.10 10.27 -5.97
C VAL A 259 6.84 11.77 -5.88
N GLU A 260 5.83 12.15 -5.09
CA GLU A 260 5.65 13.52 -4.60
C GLU A 260 6.46 13.72 -3.30
N VAL A 261 7.42 14.63 -3.34
CA VAL A 261 8.28 14.99 -2.19
C VAL A 261 7.81 16.25 -1.48
N ASN A 262 8.19 16.39 -0.21
CA ASN A 262 7.90 17.56 0.62
C ASN A 262 8.53 18.85 0.05
N ASP A 263 7.98 20.01 0.44
CA ASP A 263 8.25 21.30 -0.24
C ASP A 263 9.66 21.87 -0.03
N ASP A 264 10.38 21.38 0.98
CA ASP A 264 11.80 21.67 1.22
C ASP A 264 12.72 21.00 0.18
N LEU A 265 12.30 19.87 -0.37
CA LEU A 265 13.01 19.11 -1.41
C LEU A 265 12.66 19.55 -2.84
N ALA A 266 11.65 20.40 -3.03
CA ALA A 266 11.22 20.86 -4.35
C ALA A 266 12.34 21.60 -5.11
N VAL A 267 12.51 21.30 -6.41
CA VAL A 267 13.54 21.91 -7.29
C VAL A 267 12.93 22.54 -8.53
N GLU A 268 13.59 23.58 -9.06
CA GLU A 268 13.28 24.16 -10.37
C GLU A 268 13.13 23.05 -11.42
N TRP A 269 12.01 22.98 -12.14
CA TRP A 269 11.65 21.79 -12.91
C TRP A 269 12.67 21.38 -13.99
N THR A 270 13.43 22.34 -14.54
CA THR A 270 14.48 22.10 -15.54
C THR A 270 15.79 21.56 -14.93
N ARG A 271 15.97 21.66 -13.60
CA ARG A 271 17.21 21.32 -12.88
C ARG A 271 17.42 19.80 -12.83
N PRO A 272 18.60 19.28 -13.21
CA PRO A 272 18.91 17.85 -13.19
C PRO A 272 19.28 17.34 -11.77
N VAL A 273 18.31 17.46 -10.85
CA VAL A 273 18.33 16.92 -9.49
C VAL A 273 17.00 16.21 -9.25
N ASP A 274 17.05 15.11 -8.52
CA ASP A 274 15.96 14.18 -8.24
C ASP A 274 16.17 13.55 -6.84
N PHE A 275 15.30 12.65 -6.42
CA PHE A 275 15.23 12.17 -5.04
C PHE A 275 16.34 11.16 -4.70
N GLU A 276 17.33 11.62 -3.94
CA GLU A 276 18.44 10.83 -3.40
C GLU A 276 18.50 11.01 -1.87
N PRO A 277 17.67 10.27 -1.10
CA PRO A 277 17.69 10.34 0.37
C PRO A 277 19.04 9.81 0.90
N ALA A 278 19.67 10.57 1.79
CA ALA A 278 21.01 10.24 2.30
C ALA A 278 21.05 8.96 3.16
N ASP A 279 19.95 8.68 3.88
CA ASP A 279 19.76 7.49 4.69
C ASP A 279 18.26 7.20 4.92
N LEU A 280 17.98 6.14 5.68
CA LEU A 280 16.65 5.68 6.05
C LEU A 280 15.87 6.70 6.92
N GLY A 281 16.55 7.46 7.78
CA GLY A 281 15.92 8.51 8.58
C GLY A 281 15.44 9.67 7.71
N ALA A 282 16.31 10.15 6.81
CA ALA A 282 15.97 11.19 5.84
C ALA A 282 14.75 10.81 5.00
N LEU A 283 14.63 9.55 4.59
CA LEU A 283 13.51 9.04 3.78
C LEU A 283 12.15 9.25 4.45
N LYS A 284 12.03 9.10 5.78
CA LYS A 284 10.75 9.29 6.52
C LYS A 284 10.33 10.76 6.63
N GLY A 285 11.27 11.72 6.57
CA GLY A 285 10.98 13.16 6.59
C GLY A 285 10.84 13.81 5.21
N SER A 286 10.99 13.03 4.12
CA SER A 286 11.04 13.55 2.74
C SER A 286 9.71 13.49 1.99
N LEU A 287 8.73 12.77 2.53
CA LEU A 287 7.52 12.33 1.84
C LEU A 287 6.32 12.44 2.80
N GLY A 288 5.18 12.90 2.30
CA GLY A 288 3.88 12.72 2.98
C GLY A 288 3.35 13.89 3.79
N ASP A 289 3.93 15.09 3.67
CA ASP A 289 3.44 16.30 4.34
C ASP A 289 2.37 17.04 3.51
N LEU A 290 2.35 16.83 2.19
CA LEU A 290 1.51 17.59 1.25
C LEU A 290 0.07 17.04 1.10
N ARG A 291 -0.17 15.79 1.55
CA ARG A 291 -1.46 15.10 1.42
C ARG A 291 -1.80 14.44 2.76
N SER A 292 -3.08 14.39 3.11
CA SER A 292 -3.54 13.88 4.42
C SER A 292 -3.28 12.38 4.60
N GLY A 293 -2.17 12.04 5.26
CA GLY A 293 -1.85 10.69 5.73
C GLY A 293 -0.98 9.84 4.79
N GLY A 294 -0.27 10.44 3.84
CA GLY A 294 0.48 9.71 2.80
C GLY A 294 1.00 10.62 1.69
N THR A 295 1.58 10.00 0.65
CA THR A 295 2.04 10.69 -0.56
C THR A 295 1.57 10.01 -1.84
N LEU A 296 1.51 10.78 -2.92
CA LEU A 296 1.21 10.32 -4.27
C LEU A 296 2.47 9.80 -4.97
N VAL A 297 2.36 8.66 -5.63
CA VAL A 297 3.48 7.95 -6.29
C VAL A 297 3.05 7.31 -7.60
N ALA A 298 4.00 6.86 -8.42
CA ALA A 298 3.73 5.94 -9.52
C ALA A 298 4.69 4.74 -9.51
N TRP A 299 4.13 3.57 -9.81
CA TRP A 299 4.90 2.36 -10.11
C TRP A 299 5.52 2.43 -11.51
N ALA A 300 6.61 1.70 -11.76
CA ALA A 300 7.29 1.74 -13.05
C ALA A 300 6.42 1.22 -14.21
N ASN A 301 5.41 0.39 -13.95
CA ASN A 301 4.39 0.03 -14.95
C ASN A 301 3.47 1.20 -15.36
N GLY A 302 3.63 2.39 -14.78
CA GLY A 302 2.84 3.60 -15.06
C GLY A 302 1.62 3.78 -14.16
N TRP A 303 1.34 2.87 -13.22
CA TRP A 303 0.16 2.95 -12.37
C TRP A 303 0.30 4.06 -11.30
N PRO A 304 -0.50 5.13 -11.33
CA PRO A 304 -0.61 6.10 -10.24
C PRO A 304 -1.13 5.42 -8.97
N SER A 305 -0.67 5.86 -7.80
CA SER A 305 -0.97 5.23 -6.51
C SER A 305 -0.79 6.19 -5.35
N TYR A 306 -1.42 5.84 -4.23
CA TYR A 306 -1.21 6.48 -2.93
C TYR A 306 -0.44 5.54 -2.00
N VAL A 307 0.52 6.05 -1.22
CA VAL A 307 1.24 5.26 -0.20
C VAL A 307 1.15 5.99 1.13
N ALA A 308 0.65 5.31 2.16
CA ALA A 308 0.34 5.92 3.45
C ALA A 308 1.59 6.18 4.31
N ASN A 309 1.54 7.19 5.18
CA ASN A 309 2.63 7.57 6.10
C ASN A 309 2.95 6.48 7.16
N SER A 310 2.09 5.48 7.32
CA SER A 310 2.31 4.29 8.15
C SER A 310 3.19 3.21 7.48
N VAL A 311 3.49 3.33 6.19
CA VAL A 311 4.35 2.37 5.47
C VAL A 311 5.79 2.51 5.95
N SER A 312 6.40 1.39 6.35
CA SER A 312 7.72 1.41 6.99
C SER A 312 8.83 1.80 6.01
N THR A 313 9.88 2.42 6.55
CA THR A 313 11.06 2.85 5.80
C THR A 313 11.74 1.70 5.04
N LYS A 314 11.66 0.45 5.55
CA LYS A 314 12.14 -0.72 4.81
C LYS A 314 11.28 -0.96 3.56
N GLN A 315 9.95 -1.01 3.70
CA GLN A 315 9.05 -1.23 2.56
C GLN A 315 9.22 -0.14 1.49
N TRP A 316 9.38 1.13 1.90
CA TRP A 316 9.75 2.23 0.99
C TRP A 316 11.08 1.99 0.28
N THR A 317 12.15 1.66 1.00
CA THR A 317 13.48 1.39 0.42
C THR A 317 13.42 0.27 -0.60
N ASN A 318 12.71 -0.81 -0.26
CA ASN A 318 12.54 -2.00 -1.10
C ASN A 318 11.64 -1.74 -2.32
N ALA A 319 10.74 -0.75 -2.24
CA ALA A 319 9.95 -0.29 -3.37
C ALA A 319 10.75 0.63 -4.30
N PHE A 320 11.85 1.25 -3.85
CA PHE A 320 12.71 2.08 -4.71
C PHE A 320 13.84 1.29 -5.39
N THR A 321 14.25 0.15 -4.83
CA THR A 321 15.18 -0.79 -5.45
C THR A 321 14.58 -1.49 -6.67
N TYR A 322 15.45 -1.99 -7.54
CA TYR A 322 15.09 -2.72 -8.76
C TYR A 322 15.76 -4.10 -8.87
N GLU A 323 16.72 -4.43 -8.00
CA GLU A 323 17.51 -5.67 -7.99
C GLU A 323 17.76 -6.17 -6.54
N SER A 324 16.79 -5.95 -5.63
CA SER A 324 16.92 -6.30 -4.21
C SER A 324 16.62 -7.77 -3.91
N GLY A 325 15.70 -8.39 -4.65
CA GLY A 325 15.16 -9.72 -4.36
C GLY A 325 14.30 -9.78 -3.08
N ASP A 326 14.03 -8.64 -2.44
CA ASP A 326 13.60 -8.55 -1.03
C ASP A 326 12.06 -8.75 -0.84
N GLY A 327 11.37 -9.23 -1.89
CA GLY A 327 9.98 -9.71 -1.86
C GLY A 327 8.88 -8.64 -1.73
N GLN A 328 9.23 -7.35 -1.69
CA GLN A 328 8.26 -6.26 -1.61
C GLN A 328 7.31 -6.30 -2.81
N ARG A 329 5.99 -6.35 -2.56
CA ARG A 329 4.95 -6.26 -3.59
C ARG A 329 4.22 -4.92 -3.49
N ALA A 330 3.85 -4.34 -4.63
CA ALA A 330 3.19 -3.04 -4.64
C ALA A 330 1.85 -3.03 -3.89
N GLY A 331 1.03 -4.07 -4.09
CA GLY A 331 -0.26 -4.24 -3.42
C GLY A 331 -0.20 -4.47 -1.91
N ALA A 332 1.00 -4.53 -1.30
CA ALA A 332 1.17 -4.53 0.14
C ALA A 332 1.31 -3.11 0.74
N ILE A 333 1.49 -2.07 -0.09
CA ILE A 333 1.68 -0.68 0.38
C ILE A 333 0.91 0.39 -0.40
N HIS A 334 0.44 0.13 -1.64
CA HIS A 334 -0.40 1.09 -2.36
C HIS A 334 -1.88 1.06 -1.94
N LYS A 335 -2.53 2.20 -2.13
CA LYS A 335 -3.98 2.40 -2.23
C LYS A 335 -4.29 3.15 -3.53
N GLU A 336 -5.55 3.18 -3.94
CA GLU A 336 -5.98 4.07 -5.03
C GLU A 336 -5.78 5.56 -4.63
N PRO A 337 -5.42 6.46 -5.57
CA PRO A 337 -5.19 7.87 -5.28
C PRO A 337 -6.31 8.54 -4.46
N ASP A 338 -7.57 8.39 -4.86
CA ASP A 338 -8.71 9.07 -4.22
C ASP A 338 -9.29 8.34 -2.99
N ALA A 339 -8.70 7.23 -2.57
CA ALA A 339 -9.27 6.34 -1.54
C ALA A 339 -9.51 7.02 -0.18
N LEU A 340 -8.75 8.07 0.16
CA LEU A 340 -8.94 8.83 1.42
C LEU A 340 -9.95 9.98 1.29
N LEU A 341 -10.08 10.61 0.13
CA LEU A 341 -11.17 11.57 -0.13
C LEU A 341 -12.55 10.91 -0.15
N ALA A 342 -12.61 9.60 -0.43
CA ALA A 342 -13.84 8.83 -0.33
C ALA A 342 -14.31 8.62 1.13
N ALA A 343 -13.39 8.49 2.09
CA ALA A 343 -13.70 8.23 3.50
C ALA A 343 -14.37 9.44 4.19
N ASN A 344 -14.04 10.66 3.79
CA ASN A 344 -14.55 11.91 4.37
C ASN A 344 -15.77 12.49 3.63
N LYS A 345 -16.49 11.71 2.82
CA LYS A 345 -17.78 12.12 2.24
C LYS A 345 -18.93 11.77 3.19
N PRO A 346 -19.73 12.74 3.69
CA PRO A 346 -20.94 12.41 4.43
C PRO A 346 -21.92 11.64 3.53
N SER A 347 -22.65 10.69 4.14
CA SER A 347 -23.65 9.89 3.42
C SER A 347 -24.71 10.78 2.76
N ARG A 348 -25.05 10.47 1.51
CA ARG A 348 -25.87 11.34 0.65
C ARG A 348 -27.37 11.11 0.87
N SER A 349 -27.88 11.49 2.03
CA SER A 349 -29.27 11.20 2.44
C SER A 349 -30.07 12.39 3.00
N GLU A 350 -29.90 13.60 2.46
CA GLU A 350 -30.84 14.72 2.67
C GLU A 350 -31.46 15.23 1.35
N THR A 351 -32.22 14.37 0.68
CA THR A 351 -33.24 14.85 -0.27
C THR A 351 -34.40 15.44 0.52
N ASN A 352 -34.40 16.76 0.66
CA ASN A 352 -35.42 17.49 1.43
C ASN A 352 -36.79 17.41 0.71
N VAL A 353 -37.70 16.56 1.23
CA VAL A 353 -39.06 16.37 0.69
C VAL A 353 -40.08 16.95 1.67
N GLU A 354 -40.66 18.11 1.32
CA GLU A 354 -41.72 18.76 2.11
C GLU A 354 -43.05 17.99 2.05
N ALA A 355 -43.13 16.86 2.75
CA ALA A 355 -44.35 16.07 2.90
C ALA A 355 -45.29 16.72 3.94
N LYS A 356 -46.22 17.59 3.50
CA LYS A 356 -47.33 18.08 4.33
C LYS A 356 -48.20 16.93 4.84
N VAL A 357 -48.09 16.60 6.13
CA VAL A 357 -49.04 15.72 6.82
C VAL A 357 -49.63 16.42 8.04
N THR A 358 -50.93 16.72 7.97
CA THR A 358 -51.72 17.15 9.13
C THR A 358 -52.24 15.92 9.88
N GLY A 359 -51.75 15.66 11.09
CA GLY A 359 -52.23 14.53 11.91
C GLY A 359 -51.73 14.56 13.35
N ARG A 360 -52.60 14.93 14.29
CA ARG A 360 -52.32 14.87 15.73
C ARG A 360 -52.88 13.57 16.31
N VAL A 361 -52.00 12.61 16.63
CA VAL A 361 -52.32 11.42 17.41
C VAL A 361 -51.30 11.30 18.55
N GLU A 362 -51.65 10.57 19.61
CA GLU A 362 -51.15 10.80 20.96
C GLU A 362 -49.87 10.02 21.31
N ALA A 363 -49.08 10.58 22.22
CA ALA A 363 -47.86 9.94 22.71
C ALA A 363 -48.19 8.67 23.50
N SER A 364 -47.57 7.55 23.11
CA SER A 364 -47.47 6.33 23.91
C SER A 364 -46.00 5.97 24.13
N LYS A 365 -45.71 5.41 25.31
CA LYS A 365 -44.34 5.29 25.81
C LYS A 365 -43.50 4.33 24.94
N VAL A 366 -42.49 4.87 24.27
CA VAL A 366 -41.31 4.09 23.87
C VAL A 366 -40.51 3.81 25.14
N VAL A 367 -40.07 2.57 25.32
CA VAL A 367 -39.07 2.24 26.35
C VAL A 367 -37.71 2.65 25.81
N GLU A 368 -37.01 3.47 26.58
CA GLU A 368 -35.68 3.99 26.26
C GLU A 368 -34.63 2.88 26.38
N ASN A 369 -34.60 1.98 25.40
CA ASN A 369 -33.42 1.17 25.14
C ASN A 369 -32.33 2.12 24.63
N SER A 370 -31.31 2.35 25.44
CA SER A 370 -30.11 3.07 25.05
C SER A 370 -29.35 2.25 24.01
N GLU A 371 -29.65 2.46 22.73
CA GLU A 371 -28.70 2.14 21.66
C GLU A 371 -27.49 3.05 21.87
N VAL A 372 -26.40 2.44 22.34
CA VAL A 372 -25.11 3.12 22.50
C VAL A 372 -24.65 3.47 21.09
N GLU A 373 -24.71 4.76 20.74
CA GLU A 373 -24.09 5.27 19.53
C GLU A 373 -22.63 4.81 19.50
N ALA A 374 -22.24 4.17 18.40
CA ALA A 374 -20.88 3.68 18.22
C ALA A 374 -19.96 4.86 17.92
N GLU A 375 -19.58 5.60 18.96
CA GLU A 375 -18.57 6.66 18.93
C GLU A 375 -17.37 6.20 18.08
N SER A 376 -16.93 6.99 17.12
CA SER A 376 -15.84 6.62 16.24
C SER A 376 -14.49 6.70 16.97
N TRP A 377 -14.07 5.57 17.58
CA TRP A 377 -12.86 5.38 18.39
C TRP A 377 -11.51 5.65 17.67
N GLY A 378 -11.50 6.33 16.52
CA GLY A 378 -10.32 6.80 15.81
C GLY A 378 -9.80 8.15 16.31
N GLU A 379 -10.68 9.10 16.64
CA GLU A 379 -10.32 10.53 16.84
C GLU A 379 -9.47 10.84 18.10
N ASN A 380 -9.17 9.83 18.92
CA ASN A 380 -8.50 9.99 20.22
C ASN A 380 -7.33 8.99 20.44
N ARG A 381 -6.65 8.56 19.36
CA ARG A 381 -5.41 7.76 19.44
C ARG A 381 -4.20 8.64 19.09
N LEU A 382 -3.04 8.31 19.67
CA LEU A 382 -1.79 9.01 19.38
C LEU A 382 -1.14 8.45 18.09
N PRO A 383 -0.54 9.28 17.23
CA PRO A 383 0.21 8.80 16.07
C PRO A 383 1.41 7.95 16.52
N VAL A 384 1.77 6.95 15.72
CA VAL A 384 2.94 6.09 15.99
C VAL A 384 4.22 6.95 15.99
N PRO A 385 4.98 7.04 17.11
CA PRO A 385 6.08 7.98 17.22
C PRO A 385 7.20 7.74 16.20
N PRO A 386 7.99 8.78 15.83
CA PRO A 386 9.09 8.64 14.90
C PRO A 386 10.13 7.60 15.34
N SER A 387 10.65 6.84 14.39
CA SER A 387 11.62 5.77 14.65
C SER A 387 12.91 6.21 15.36
N PRO A 388 13.45 7.45 15.16
CA PRO A 388 14.56 7.97 15.97
C PRO A 388 14.20 8.16 17.45
N ASP A 389 12.98 8.60 17.74
CA ASP A 389 12.51 8.81 19.12
C ASP A 389 12.26 7.46 19.79
N LEU A 390 11.68 6.50 19.06
CA LEU A 390 11.54 5.12 19.53
C LEU A 390 12.91 4.46 19.77
N ALA A 391 13.91 4.68 18.92
CA ALA A 391 15.27 4.18 19.15
C ALA A 391 15.89 4.81 20.40
N THR A 392 15.68 6.11 20.62
CA THR A 392 16.14 6.83 21.81
C THR A 392 15.46 6.31 23.08
N SER A 393 14.14 6.09 23.04
CA SER A 393 13.37 5.54 24.16
C SER A 393 13.69 4.07 24.43
N ASN A 394 13.90 3.24 23.42
CA ASN A 394 14.40 1.86 23.60
C ASN A 394 15.78 1.85 24.26
N GLN A 395 16.71 2.72 23.84
CA GLN A 395 18.03 2.84 24.49
C GLN A 395 17.90 3.30 25.95
N ARG A 396 16.97 4.21 26.27
CA ARG A 396 16.65 4.59 27.66
C ARG A 396 16.06 3.42 28.46
N ILE A 397 15.20 2.60 27.85
CA ILE A 397 14.63 1.41 28.49
C ILE A 397 15.73 0.38 28.82
N GLU A 398 16.67 0.13 27.90
CA GLU A 398 17.84 -0.70 28.17
C GLU A 398 18.69 -0.16 29.33
N GLN A 399 18.92 1.16 29.38
CA GLN A 399 19.70 1.81 30.43
C GLN A 399 19.01 1.80 31.80
N LEU A 400 17.69 1.99 31.85
CA LEU A 400 16.91 2.09 33.09
C LEU A 400 16.48 0.72 33.64
N PHE A 401 16.17 -0.23 32.75
CA PHE A 401 15.53 -1.50 33.09
C PHE A 401 16.33 -2.74 32.65
N GLY A 402 17.50 -2.60 32.01
CA GLY A 402 18.31 -3.74 31.53
C GLY A 402 18.59 -4.82 32.58
N GLU A 403 18.95 -4.41 33.82
CA GLU A 403 19.08 -5.36 34.93
C GLU A 403 17.76 -6.01 35.33
N GLN A 404 16.64 -5.30 35.25
CA GLN A 404 15.31 -5.81 35.61
C GLN A 404 14.83 -6.83 34.57
N LEU A 405 15.04 -6.56 33.28
CA LEU A 405 14.76 -7.48 32.17
C LEU A 405 15.54 -8.79 32.33
N VAL A 406 16.84 -8.71 32.65
CA VAL A 406 17.68 -9.90 32.91
C VAL A 406 17.20 -10.67 34.15
N ARG A 407 16.91 -9.98 35.26
CA ARG A 407 16.42 -10.61 36.49
C ARG A 407 15.05 -11.25 36.32
N ALA A 408 14.12 -10.60 35.61
CA ALA A 408 12.78 -11.14 35.33
C ALA A 408 12.88 -12.46 34.56
N LYS A 409 13.70 -12.50 33.49
CA LYS A 409 13.95 -13.72 32.71
C LYS A 409 14.66 -14.83 33.49
N GLN A 410 15.46 -14.49 34.50
CA GLN A 410 16.09 -15.46 35.41
C GLN A 410 15.11 -16.00 36.47
N ASN A 411 14.21 -15.16 36.97
CA ASN A 411 13.29 -15.47 38.07
C ASN A 411 11.90 -15.92 37.62
N GLN A 412 11.63 -15.93 36.31
CA GLN A 412 10.32 -16.21 35.70
C GLN A 412 9.22 -15.18 36.04
N THR A 413 9.59 -13.91 36.21
CA THR A 413 8.67 -12.80 36.58
C THR A 413 8.36 -11.83 35.44
N GLN A 414 8.46 -12.25 34.17
CA GLN A 414 8.19 -11.39 33.00
C GLN A 414 6.78 -10.79 33.01
N ALA A 415 5.76 -11.53 33.49
CA ALA A 415 4.38 -11.04 33.59
C ALA A 415 4.24 -9.86 34.59
N GLU A 416 4.98 -9.89 35.70
CA GLU A 416 5.00 -8.79 36.68
C GLU A 416 5.63 -7.54 36.07
N LEU A 417 6.76 -7.69 35.37
CA LEU A 417 7.48 -6.59 34.73
C LEU A 417 6.69 -6.00 33.55
N SER A 418 6.00 -6.83 32.77
CA SER A 418 5.07 -6.39 31.72
C SER A 418 3.95 -5.51 32.28
N ASN A 419 3.34 -5.92 33.40
CA ASN A 419 2.32 -5.13 34.08
C ASN A 419 2.85 -3.80 34.65
N ASP A 420 4.08 -3.79 35.19
CA ASP A 420 4.72 -2.57 35.68
C ASP A 420 5.08 -1.61 34.53
N PHE A 421 5.59 -2.12 33.41
CA PHE A 421 5.87 -1.37 32.19
C PHE A 421 4.58 -0.76 31.60
N LEU A 422 3.49 -1.54 31.51
CA LEU A 422 2.20 -1.04 31.03
C LEU A 422 1.69 0.09 31.94
N LYS A 423 1.68 -0.10 33.27
CA LYS A 423 1.25 0.92 34.23
C LYS A 423 2.05 2.21 34.13
N LYS A 424 3.38 2.13 33.94
CA LYS A 424 4.22 3.31 33.71
C LYS A 424 3.88 4.01 32.40
N SER A 425 3.66 3.27 31.31
CA SER A 425 3.33 3.87 30.01
C SER A 425 2.03 4.69 30.03
N LEU A 426 1.04 4.27 30.84
CA LEU A 426 -0.28 4.92 30.93
C LEU A 426 -0.26 6.29 31.62
N VAL A 427 0.82 6.63 32.35
CA VAL A 427 0.99 7.95 32.98
C VAL A 427 1.99 8.84 32.25
N MET A 428 2.49 8.42 31.08
CA MET A 428 3.46 9.16 30.26
C MET A 428 2.76 10.01 29.18
N SER A 429 1.86 10.90 29.59
CA SER A 429 1.13 11.82 28.68
C SER A 429 2.05 12.64 27.79
N ASP A 430 3.18 13.08 28.36
CA ASP A 430 4.08 14.05 27.75
C ASP A 430 5.26 13.38 26.99
N ASP A 431 5.38 12.04 27.08
CA ASP A 431 6.42 11.24 26.42
C ASP A 431 5.79 10.06 25.67
N ALA A 432 5.05 10.36 24.60
CA ALA A 432 4.42 9.37 23.74
C ALA A 432 5.42 8.35 23.14
N ALA A 433 6.67 8.78 22.88
CA ALA A 433 7.73 7.90 22.38
C ALA A 433 8.19 6.89 23.45
N GLY A 434 8.40 7.35 24.68
CA GLY A 434 8.64 6.49 25.84
C GLY A 434 7.47 5.56 26.15
N ALA A 435 6.24 6.07 26.11
CA ALA A 435 5.03 5.27 26.31
C ALA A 435 4.91 4.14 25.26
N TYR A 436 5.07 4.45 23.97
CA TYR A 436 5.03 3.47 22.87
C TYR A 436 6.12 2.41 23.02
N ALA A 437 7.36 2.84 23.29
CA ALA A 437 8.50 1.94 23.47
C ALA A 437 8.28 0.99 24.68
N LEU A 438 7.77 1.52 25.79
CA LEU A 438 7.53 0.76 27.01
C LEU A 438 6.35 -0.21 26.88
N GLN A 439 5.31 0.14 26.09
CA GLN A 439 4.25 -0.79 25.72
C GLN A 439 4.73 -1.92 24.81
N ASN A 440 5.59 -1.65 23.83
CA ASN A 440 6.18 -2.73 23.02
C ASN A 440 7.02 -3.68 23.87
N ALA A 441 7.84 -3.14 24.78
CA ALA A 441 8.57 -3.97 25.74
C ALA A 441 7.64 -4.75 26.68
N ALA A 442 6.47 -4.20 27.06
CA ALA A 442 5.44 -4.92 27.81
C ALA A 442 4.79 -6.05 26.99
N ILE A 443 4.57 -5.86 25.68
CA ILE A 443 4.06 -6.90 24.76
C ILE A 443 5.08 -8.03 24.68
N ASP A 444 6.36 -7.71 24.42
CA ASP A 444 7.45 -8.69 24.35
C ASP A 444 7.61 -9.47 25.66
N LEU A 445 7.50 -8.81 26.82
CA LEU A 445 7.52 -9.46 28.14
C LEU A 445 6.28 -10.32 28.42
N ALA A 446 5.10 -9.91 27.95
CA ALA A 446 3.89 -10.73 28.08
C ALA A 446 3.99 -11.99 27.20
N ILE A 447 4.50 -11.85 25.97
CA ILE A 447 4.85 -12.97 25.09
C ILE A 447 5.89 -13.86 25.78
N ASP A 448 6.99 -13.33 26.31
CA ASP A 448 8.02 -14.10 27.01
C ASP A 448 7.55 -14.71 28.34
N SER A 449 6.34 -14.40 28.83
CA SER A 449 5.76 -14.95 30.06
C SER A 449 4.84 -16.16 29.84
N GLY A 450 4.37 -16.38 28.61
CA GLY A 450 3.36 -17.40 28.28
C GLY A 450 1.91 -17.02 28.63
N ASP A 451 1.66 -15.94 29.37
CA ASP A 451 0.30 -15.49 29.69
C ASP A 451 -0.38 -14.83 28.47
N PHE A 452 -1.25 -15.59 27.80
CA PHE A 452 -2.00 -15.07 26.65
C PHE A 452 -2.98 -13.95 27.04
N MET A 453 -3.59 -14.02 28.23
CA MET A 453 -4.58 -13.03 28.68
C MET A 453 -3.90 -11.68 28.99
N LEU A 454 -2.69 -11.71 29.52
CA LEU A 454 -1.84 -10.54 29.66
C LEU A 454 -1.38 -10.01 28.30
N PHE A 455 -0.83 -10.85 27.42
CA PHE A 455 -0.43 -10.44 26.06
C PHE A 455 -1.57 -9.75 25.33
N GLN A 456 -2.77 -10.34 25.37
CA GLN A 456 -3.97 -9.75 24.79
C GLN A 456 -4.27 -8.37 25.39
N THR A 457 -4.21 -8.25 26.72
CA THR A 457 -4.53 -7.01 27.43
C THR A 457 -3.54 -5.89 27.13
N VAL A 458 -2.24 -6.19 27.06
CA VAL A 458 -1.21 -5.21 26.70
C VAL A 458 -1.38 -4.79 25.22
N LEU A 459 -1.65 -5.74 24.32
CA LEU A 459 -1.88 -5.45 22.90
C LEU A 459 -3.15 -4.63 22.65
N ASP A 460 -4.25 -4.92 23.36
CA ASP A 460 -5.49 -4.14 23.31
C ASP A 460 -5.28 -2.71 23.85
N GLN A 461 -4.51 -2.56 24.94
CA GLN A 461 -4.15 -1.23 25.44
C GLN A 461 -3.24 -0.48 24.47
N HIS A 462 -2.30 -1.15 23.80
CA HIS A 462 -1.45 -0.55 22.79
C HIS A 462 -2.26 -0.05 21.58
N ALA A 463 -3.14 -0.90 21.05
CA ALA A 463 -4.00 -0.61 19.90
C ALA A 463 -5.09 0.46 20.16
N SER A 464 -5.43 0.70 21.43
CA SER A 464 -6.33 1.78 21.85
C SER A 464 -5.62 3.05 22.32
N THR A 465 -4.29 3.00 22.50
CA THR A 465 -3.45 4.19 22.76
C THR A 465 -2.92 4.80 21.46
N PHE A 466 -2.56 3.96 20.47
CA PHE A 466 -1.83 4.39 19.27
C PHE A 466 -2.47 3.98 17.94
N GLU A 467 -2.20 4.76 16.88
CA GLU A 467 -2.62 4.54 15.48
C GLU A 467 -1.83 3.40 14.78
N VAL A 468 -1.82 2.20 15.38
CA VAL A 468 -1.14 1.02 14.81
C VAL A 468 -2.02 0.28 13.81
N ASP A 469 -1.41 -0.37 12.80
CA ASP A 469 -2.16 -1.27 11.93
C ASP A 469 -2.57 -2.53 12.69
N LEU A 470 -3.84 -2.54 13.11
CA LEU A 470 -4.45 -3.60 13.91
C LEU A 470 -4.20 -5.00 13.33
N TYR A 471 -4.18 -5.17 12.00
CA TYR A 471 -3.95 -6.48 11.42
C TYR A 471 -2.51 -6.96 11.66
N GLN A 472 -1.52 -6.10 11.42
CA GLN A 472 -0.11 -6.46 11.55
C GLN A 472 0.25 -6.77 13.01
N VAL A 473 -0.12 -5.90 13.96
CA VAL A 473 0.19 -6.13 15.38
C VAL A 473 -0.50 -7.38 15.95
N ASN A 474 -1.69 -7.74 15.43
CA ASN A 474 -2.35 -9.00 15.78
C ASN A 474 -1.70 -10.21 15.11
N ARG A 475 -1.42 -10.17 13.80
CA ARG A 475 -0.75 -11.25 13.06
C ARG A 475 0.60 -11.57 13.69
N ASP A 476 1.44 -10.55 13.86
CA ASP A 476 2.82 -10.74 14.29
C ASP A 476 2.89 -11.11 15.78
N GLY A 477 2.05 -10.50 16.62
CA GLY A 477 1.93 -10.88 18.03
C GLY A 477 1.42 -12.30 18.26
N LEU A 478 0.37 -12.73 17.54
CA LEU A 478 -0.14 -14.11 17.62
C LEU A 478 0.89 -15.14 17.15
N LEU A 479 1.57 -14.87 16.02
CA LEU A 479 2.59 -15.76 15.47
C LEU A 479 3.81 -15.87 16.39
N GLU A 480 4.26 -14.75 16.97
CA GLU A 480 5.41 -14.74 17.87
C GLU A 480 5.08 -15.37 19.23
N PHE A 481 3.85 -15.16 19.75
CA PHE A 481 3.35 -15.86 20.94
C PHE A 481 3.42 -17.38 20.77
N SER A 482 2.85 -17.92 19.70
CA SER A 482 2.89 -19.37 19.39
C SER A 482 4.26 -19.88 18.93
N ARG A 483 5.24 -18.99 18.70
CA ARG A 483 6.63 -19.37 18.39
C ARG A 483 7.52 -19.40 19.65
N ARG A 484 7.13 -18.70 20.72
CA ARG A 484 7.85 -18.72 22.02
C ARG A 484 7.20 -19.68 23.02
N ASN A 485 5.87 -19.87 22.95
CA ASN A 485 5.09 -20.65 23.92
C ASN A 485 4.13 -21.63 23.23
N ASP A 486 3.83 -22.73 23.91
CA ASP A 486 2.54 -23.40 23.75
C ASP A 486 1.45 -22.52 24.39
N VAL A 487 0.22 -22.51 23.84
CA VAL A 487 -0.92 -21.86 24.51
C VAL A 487 -1.34 -22.73 25.71
N ASP A 488 -1.49 -22.12 26.88
CA ASP A 488 -1.78 -22.80 28.17
C ASP A 488 -2.84 -23.90 28.09
N GLU A 489 -2.76 -24.88 28.99
CA GLU A 489 -3.82 -25.90 29.19
C GLU A 489 -5.15 -25.28 29.69
N ASP A 490 -5.17 -24.00 30.10
CA ASP A 490 -6.38 -23.30 30.48
C ASP A 490 -7.33 -23.05 29.29
N THR A 491 -8.60 -23.39 29.50
CA THR A 491 -9.64 -23.29 28.48
C THR A 491 -9.97 -21.84 28.14
N ALA A 492 -9.87 -20.89 29.08
CA ALA A 492 -10.14 -19.48 28.78
C ALA A 492 -9.03 -18.84 27.95
N SER A 493 -7.75 -19.10 28.25
CA SER A 493 -6.59 -18.70 27.43
C SER A 493 -6.66 -19.28 26.00
N GLN A 494 -6.97 -20.58 25.86
CA GLN A 494 -7.17 -21.18 24.53
C GLN A 494 -8.33 -20.54 23.76
N MET A 495 -9.45 -20.25 24.44
CA MET A 495 -10.58 -19.56 23.82
C MET A 495 -10.23 -18.13 23.42
N ALA A 496 -9.50 -17.38 24.25
CA ALA A 496 -9.05 -16.03 23.91
C ALA A 496 -8.14 -16.04 22.66
N PHE A 497 -7.18 -16.97 22.60
CA PHE A 497 -6.34 -17.16 21.41
C PHE A 497 -7.17 -17.44 20.16
N VAL A 498 -8.03 -18.45 20.21
CA VAL A 498 -8.86 -18.86 19.06
C VAL A 498 -9.78 -17.73 18.60
N ARG A 499 -10.41 -17.00 19.53
CA ARG A 499 -11.26 -15.84 19.21
C ARG A 499 -10.49 -14.78 18.44
N ARG A 500 -9.30 -14.39 18.93
CA ARG A 500 -8.46 -13.36 18.32
C ARG A 500 -7.87 -13.80 16.97
N ALA A 501 -7.44 -15.05 16.89
CA ALA A 501 -6.87 -15.65 15.69
C ALA A 501 -7.90 -15.78 14.55
N LEU A 502 -9.16 -16.13 14.83
CA LEU A 502 -10.21 -16.22 13.80
C LEU A 502 -10.51 -14.85 13.17
N VAL A 503 -10.60 -13.79 13.98
CA VAL A 503 -10.80 -12.41 13.49
C VAL A 503 -9.59 -11.95 12.67
N ALA A 504 -8.36 -12.21 13.13
CA ALA A 504 -7.15 -11.93 12.36
C ALA A 504 -7.10 -12.71 11.02
N ILE A 505 -7.57 -13.97 10.99
CA ILE A 505 -7.71 -14.75 9.75
C ILE A 505 -8.74 -14.10 8.80
N GLN A 506 -9.89 -13.65 9.31
CA GLN A 506 -10.91 -12.96 8.49
C GLN A 506 -10.34 -11.69 7.86
N GLU A 507 -9.61 -10.87 8.62
CA GLU A 507 -9.02 -9.62 8.11
C GLU A 507 -7.87 -9.86 7.12
N GLY A 508 -6.97 -10.82 7.40
CA GLY A 508 -5.87 -11.14 6.48
C GLY A 508 -6.35 -11.68 5.13
N LEU A 509 -7.49 -12.40 5.09
CA LEU A 509 -8.13 -12.83 3.85
C LEU A 509 -8.63 -11.65 3.00
N LYS A 510 -9.16 -10.57 3.61
CA LYS A 510 -9.52 -9.33 2.89
C LYS A 510 -8.27 -8.69 2.28
N ARG A 511 -7.19 -8.63 3.06
CA ARG A 511 -5.89 -8.00 2.75
C ARG A 511 -4.97 -8.81 1.83
N ASN A 512 -5.39 -10.02 1.43
CA ASN A 512 -4.63 -10.96 0.60
C ASN A 512 -3.36 -11.54 1.26
N ASP A 513 -3.22 -11.49 2.59
CA ASP A 513 -2.10 -12.12 3.33
C ASP A 513 -2.38 -13.61 3.57
N PHE A 514 -2.47 -14.37 2.47
CA PHE A 514 -2.82 -15.79 2.49
C PHE A 514 -1.76 -16.67 3.18
N GLU A 515 -0.48 -16.25 3.19
CA GLU A 515 0.58 -16.90 3.96
C GLU A 515 0.39 -16.66 5.46
N GLY A 516 0.23 -15.39 5.88
CA GLY A 516 0.08 -14.99 7.27
C GLY A 516 -1.12 -15.66 7.93
N VAL A 517 -2.29 -15.69 7.27
CA VAL A 517 -3.47 -16.39 7.80
C VAL A 517 -3.30 -17.91 7.82
N GLY A 518 -2.57 -18.50 6.87
CA GLY A 518 -2.21 -19.91 6.88
C GLY A 518 -1.30 -20.26 8.07
N ARG A 519 -0.38 -19.37 8.42
CA ARG A 519 0.50 -19.50 9.59
C ARG A 519 -0.27 -19.32 10.90
N ILE A 520 -1.17 -18.31 11.01
CA ILE A 520 -2.05 -18.15 12.19
C ILE A 520 -2.93 -19.39 12.38
N ALA A 521 -3.54 -19.90 11.30
CA ALA A 521 -4.38 -21.09 11.38
C ALA A 521 -3.60 -22.35 11.78
N SER A 522 -2.31 -22.45 11.40
CA SER A 522 -1.41 -23.52 11.82
C SER A 522 -0.99 -23.41 13.30
N ALA A 523 -1.06 -22.19 13.87
CA ALA A 523 -0.75 -21.89 15.26
C ALA A 523 -1.97 -22.02 16.22
N LEU A 524 -3.18 -22.28 15.70
CA LEU A 524 -4.37 -22.47 16.52
C LEU A 524 -4.20 -23.66 17.49
N PRO A 525 -4.44 -23.47 18.81
CA PRO A 525 -4.32 -24.55 19.79
C PRO A 525 -5.36 -25.63 19.60
N ARG A 526 -5.09 -26.81 20.16
CA ARG A 526 -6.07 -27.90 20.22
C ARG A 526 -7.10 -27.59 21.29
N VAL A 527 -8.20 -26.99 20.88
CA VAL A 527 -9.41 -26.84 21.71
C VAL A 527 -9.91 -28.23 22.12
N GLU A 528 -9.62 -28.66 23.34
CA GLU A 528 -10.33 -29.79 23.93
C GLU A 528 -11.77 -29.35 24.25
N GLU A 529 -12.77 -30.05 23.69
CA GLU A 529 -14.17 -29.79 24.02
C GLU A 529 -14.43 -30.04 25.51
N GLU A 530 -14.63 -28.97 26.29
CA GLU A 530 -14.82 -29.04 27.74
C GLU A 530 -16.01 -29.95 28.08
N ARG A 531 -15.73 -31.18 28.57
CA ARG A 531 -16.76 -32.19 28.89
C ARG A 531 -17.61 -31.83 30.12
N ARG A 532 -17.46 -30.62 30.68
CA ARG A 532 -18.00 -30.17 31.96
C ARG A 532 -19.06 -29.07 31.80
N GLY A 533 -20.19 -29.39 31.19
CA GLY A 533 -21.37 -28.52 31.27
C GLY A 533 -22.43 -28.81 30.23
N PHE A 534 -22.01 -29.13 29.00
CA PHE A 534 -22.92 -29.44 27.92
C PHE A 534 -23.64 -30.78 28.14
N ARG A 535 -24.77 -30.74 28.86
CA ARG A 535 -25.81 -31.77 28.77
C ARG A 535 -26.22 -31.86 27.31
N ARG A 536 -25.68 -32.83 26.58
CA ARG A 536 -26.10 -33.14 25.21
C ARG A 536 -27.61 -33.33 25.19
N ALA A 537 -28.32 -32.33 24.68
CA ALA A 537 -29.69 -32.49 24.24
C ALA A 537 -29.64 -33.51 23.09
N ASN A 538 -29.97 -34.77 23.39
CA ASN A 538 -30.05 -35.83 22.40
C ASN A 538 -31.25 -35.56 21.47
N VAL A 539 -31.07 -34.63 20.53
CA VAL A 539 -32.01 -34.37 19.43
C VAL A 539 -32.00 -35.60 18.54
N ARG A 540 -32.94 -36.51 18.84
CA ARG A 540 -33.03 -37.88 18.33
C ARG A 540 -33.36 -37.88 16.84
N GLY A 541 -32.34 -37.74 16.01
CA GLY A 541 -32.45 -37.64 14.54
C GLY A 541 -31.66 -36.49 13.91
N GLY A 542 -31.03 -35.61 14.70
CA GLY A 542 -30.15 -34.57 14.16
C GLY A 542 -28.88 -35.12 13.52
N LYS A 543 -28.37 -34.44 12.48
CA LYS A 543 -27.00 -34.63 11.98
C LYS A 543 -26.04 -34.47 13.18
N ARG A 544 -25.05 -35.36 13.30
CA ARG A 544 -24.01 -35.19 14.34
C ARG A 544 -23.14 -34.00 13.94
N GLU A 545 -23.21 -32.95 14.73
CA GLU A 545 -22.46 -31.71 14.52
C GLU A 545 -20.94 -31.96 14.48
N VAL A 546 -20.24 -31.15 13.68
CA VAL A 546 -18.79 -31.24 13.48
C VAL A 546 -18.09 -30.59 14.67
N SER A 547 -17.17 -31.31 15.33
CA SER A 547 -16.41 -30.78 16.46
C SER A 547 -15.51 -29.61 16.08
N ALA A 548 -15.28 -28.68 17.01
CA ALA A 548 -14.44 -27.51 16.80
C ALA A 548 -13.02 -27.90 16.33
N GLU A 549 -12.41 -28.92 16.93
CA GLU A 549 -11.15 -29.52 16.47
C GLU A 549 -11.15 -29.88 14.98
N LYS A 550 -12.25 -30.47 14.48
CA LYS A 550 -12.35 -30.92 13.10
C LYS A 550 -12.58 -29.73 12.17
N LEU A 551 -13.32 -28.71 12.60
CA LEU A 551 -13.46 -27.46 11.86
C LEU A 551 -12.12 -26.71 11.74
N VAL A 552 -11.30 -26.66 12.79
CA VAL A 552 -9.94 -26.06 12.73
C VAL A 552 -9.06 -26.78 11.71
N ARG A 553 -9.05 -28.12 11.67
CA ARG A 553 -8.30 -28.90 10.65
C ARG A 553 -8.85 -28.70 9.24
N ILE A 554 -10.16 -28.53 9.08
CA ILE A 554 -10.79 -28.16 7.81
C ILE A 554 -10.33 -26.76 7.38
N LEU A 555 -10.33 -25.78 8.29
CA LEU A 555 -9.87 -24.41 8.02
C LEU A 555 -8.41 -24.37 7.59
N GLN A 556 -7.50 -25.04 8.30
CA GLN A 556 -6.08 -25.18 7.94
C GLN A 556 -5.92 -25.75 6.51
N THR A 557 -6.70 -26.77 6.16
CA THR A 557 -6.68 -27.41 4.83
C THR A 557 -7.22 -26.46 3.75
N GLN A 558 -8.30 -25.74 4.03
CA GLN A 558 -8.92 -24.79 3.11
C GLN A 558 -8.03 -23.57 2.88
N LEU A 559 -7.39 -23.02 3.91
CA LEU A 559 -6.45 -21.90 3.79
C LEU A 559 -5.18 -22.29 3.01
N SER A 560 -4.67 -23.51 3.23
CA SER A 560 -3.58 -24.07 2.42
C SER A 560 -3.94 -24.24 0.93
N SER A 561 -5.23 -24.45 0.64
CA SER A 561 -5.77 -24.46 -0.73
C SER A 561 -6.04 -23.05 -1.26
N ALA A 562 -6.43 -22.11 -0.38
CA ALA A 562 -6.69 -20.72 -0.71
C ALA A 562 -5.42 -20.00 -1.17
N ASN A 563 -4.30 -20.18 -0.46
CA ASN A 563 -3.02 -19.59 -0.83
C ASN A 563 -2.58 -20.00 -2.25
N LYS A 564 -2.70 -21.28 -2.60
CA LYS A 564 -2.39 -21.79 -3.96
C LYS A 564 -3.32 -21.24 -5.03
N GLN A 565 -4.59 -21.01 -4.69
CA GLN A 565 -5.55 -20.36 -5.59
C GLN A 565 -5.25 -18.86 -5.75
N TYR A 566 -4.70 -18.20 -4.73
CA TYR A 566 -4.25 -16.82 -4.81
C TYR A 566 -2.98 -16.65 -5.64
N GLU A 567 -1.97 -17.52 -5.47
CA GLU A 567 -0.78 -17.58 -6.31
C GLU A 567 -1.18 -17.70 -7.80
N GLN A 568 -2.05 -18.66 -8.14
CA GLN A 568 -2.60 -18.83 -9.48
C GLN A 568 -3.52 -17.70 -9.95
N ALA A 569 -4.14 -16.95 -9.03
CA ALA A 569 -4.94 -15.78 -9.38
C ALA A 569 -4.04 -14.58 -9.69
N ALA A 570 -2.93 -14.38 -8.97
CA ALA A 570 -1.96 -13.32 -9.23
C ALA A 570 -1.33 -13.47 -10.62
N GLU A 571 -0.98 -14.70 -11.03
CA GLU A 571 -0.56 -15.01 -12.40
C GLU A 571 -1.64 -14.60 -13.42
N LYS A 572 -2.90 -15.01 -13.19
CA LYS A 572 -4.04 -14.67 -14.08
C LYS A 572 -4.39 -13.19 -14.10
N VAL A 573 -4.15 -12.43 -13.02
CA VAL A 573 -4.27 -10.96 -13.03
C VAL A 573 -3.21 -10.35 -13.97
N ALA A 574 -1.98 -10.87 -13.95
CA ALA A 574 -0.92 -10.41 -14.85
C ALA A 574 -1.16 -10.81 -16.33
N GLU A 575 -1.91 -11.89 -16.59
CA GLU A 575 -2.39 -12.25 -17.93
C GLU A 575 -3.60 -11.39 -18.36
N TYR A 576 -4.60 -11.23 -17.50
CA TYR A 576 -5.80 -10.46 -17.78
C TYR A 576 -5.49 -8.96 -18.02
N ARG A 577 -4.51 -8.40 -17.32
CA ARG A 577 -3.99 -7.04 -17.61
C ARG A 577 -3.43 -6.89 -19.04
N LYS A 578 -2.98 -7.97 -19.68
CA LYS A 578 -2.49 -7.98 -21.07
C LYS A 578 -3.62 -8.21 -22.08
N ASN A 579 -4.71 -8.87 -21.67
CA ASN A 579 -5.91 -9.08 -22.47
C ASN A 579 -7.20 -8.86 -21.65
N PRO A 580 -7.62 -7.60 -21.38
CA PRO A 580 -8.78 -7.31 -20.53
C PRO A 580 -10.13 -7.78 -21.09
N ASN A 581 -10.16 -8.21 -22.35
CA ASN A 581 -11.35 -8.77 -23.01
C ASN A 581 -11.43 -10.30 -22.93
N ASP A 582 -10.52 -10.95 -22.20
CA ASP A 582 -10.53 -12.40 -22.03
C ASP A 582 -11.62 -12.87 -21.06
N ALA A 583 -12.69 -13.44 -21.62
CA ALA A 583 -13.85 -13.91 -20.85
C ALA A 583 -13.54 -15.15 -19.97
N GLU A 584 -12.50 -15.93 -20.26
CA GLU A 584 -12.10 -17.06 -19.42
C GLU A 584 -11.28 -16.60 -18.21
N LEU A 585 -10.33 -15.68 -18.41
CA LEU A 585 -9.58 -15.05 -17.32
C LEU A 585 -10.50 -14.18 -16.45
N ALA A 586 -11.40 -13.38 -17.02
CA ALA A 586 -12.40 -12.62 -16.27
C ALA A 586 -13.31 -13.54 -15.44
N SER A 587 -13.81 -14.62 -16.03
CA SER A 587 -14.60 -15.65 -15.33
C SER A 587 -13.80 -16.31 -14.18
N ALA A 588 -12.52 -16.62 -14.38
CA ALA A 588 -11.67 -17.22 -13.36
C ALA A 588 -11.35 -16.25 -12.20
N LEU A 589 -11.00 -14.99 -12.51
CA LEU A 589 -10.69 -13.96 -11.52
C LEU A 589 -11.93 -13.53 -10.75
N GLY A 590 -13.04 -13.25 -11.42
CA GLY A 590 -14.30 -12.90 -10.77
C GLY A 590 -14.80 -13.98 -9.81
N ARG A 591 -14.65 -15.26 -10.18
CA ARG A 591 -14.91 -16.40 -9.29
C ARG A 591 -13.98 -16.45 -8.08
N PHE A 592 -12.71 -16.10 -8.24
CA PHE A 592 -11.76 -16.00 -7.12
C PHE A 592 -12.17 -14.91 -6.13
N TYR A 593 -12.45 -13.69 -6.63
CA TYR A 593 -12.87 -12.56 -5.78
C TYR A 593 -14.19 -12.87 -5.06
N CYS A 594 -15.26 -13.23 -5.78
CA CYS A 594 -16.55 -13.55 -5.15
C CYS A 594 -16.48 -14.73 -4.16
N PHE A 595 -15.95 -15.88 -4.60
CA PHE A 595 -16.19 -17.15 -3.90
C PHE A 595 -15.05 -17.62 -2.98
N LEU A 596 -13.84 -17.06 -3.10
CA LEU A 596 -12.75 -17.31 -2.14
C LEU A 596 -12.52 -16.12 -1.20
N LYS A 597 -12.45 -14.89 -1.72
CA LYS A 597 -12.26 -13.69 -0.87
C LYS A 597 -13.55 -13.17 -0.23
N GLY A 598 -14.73 -13.43 -0.82
CA GLY A 598 -15.97 -12.73 -0.44
C GLY A 598 -16.00 -11.28 -0.96
N ASP A 599 -15.16 -10.96 -1.94
CA ASP A 599 -14.96 -9.64 -2.53
C ASP A 599 -15.91 -9.47 -3.73
N TRP A 600 -17.19 -9.29 -3.42
CA TRP A 600 -18.27 -9.20 -4.43
C TRP A 600 -18.15 -7.94 -5.28
N ALA A 601 -17.62 -6.85 -4.73
CA ALA A 601 -17.41 -5.59 -5.46
C ALA A 601 -16.40 -5.74 -6.60
N MET A 602 -15.24 -6.36 -6.35
CA MET A 602 -14.27 -6.67 -7.42
C MET A 602 -14.72 -7.84 -8.29
N GLY A 603 -15.42 -8.82 -7.72
CA GLY A 603 -15.76 -10.06 -8.42
C GLY A 603 -16.91 -9.95 -9.41
N LEU A 604 -18.03 -9.30 -9.05
CA LEU A 604 -19.24 -9.27 -9.88
C LEU A 604 -19.01 -8.65 -11.27
N PRO A 605 -18.30 -7.52 -11.45
CA PRO A 605 -18.02 -6.95 -12.78
C PRO A 605 -17.25 -7.90 -13.71
N LEU A 606 -16.29 -8.65 -13.15
CA LEU A 606 -15.51 -9.66 -13.88
C LEU A 606 -16.35 -10.89 -14.23
N VAL A 607 -17.24 -11.31 -13.33
CA VAL A 607 -18.16 -12.45 -13.53
C VAL A 607 -19.20 -12.18 -14.62
N ILE A 608 -19.74 -10.96 -14.71
CA ILE A 608 -20.78 -10.60 -15.69
C ILE A 608 -20.33 -10.88 -17.13
N ASN A 609 -19.09 -10.50 -17.47
CA ASN A 609 -18.49 -10.74 -18.79
C ASN A 609 -17.89 -12.16 -18.95
N GLY A 610 -18.06 -13.03 -17.95
CA GLY A 610 -17.49 -14.37 -17.94
C GLY A 610 -18.27 -15.40 -18.76
N THR A 611 -17.62 -16.53 -19.04
CA THR A 611 -18.12 -17.64 -19.89
C THR A 611 -19.35 -18.43 -19.41
N SER A 612 -20.06 -18.00 -18.37
CA SER A 612 -21.09 -18.82 -17.71
C SER A 612 -22.42 -18.09 -17.59
N GLU A 613 -23.24 -18.18 -18.64
CA GLU A 613 -24.49 -17.42 -18.80
C GLU A 613 -25.40 -17.40 -17.55
N LYS A 614 -25.60 -18.55 -16.88
CA LYS A 614 -26.37 -18.61 -15.61
C LYS A 614 -25.76 -17.72 -14.53
N LEU A 615 -24.45 -17.84 -14.31
CA LEU A 615 -23.72 -17.10 -13.29
C LEU A 615 -23.64 -15.61 -13.64
N SER A 616 -23.37 -15.26 -14.91
CA SER A 616 -23.39 -13.87 -15.41
C SER A 616 -24.74 -13.19 -15.21
N ARG A 617 -25.84 -13.92 -15.44
CA ARG A 617 -27.21 -13.42 -15.24
C ARG A 617 -27.51 -13.11 -13.78
N VAL A 618 -27.14 -14.01 -12.86
CA VAL A 618 -27.33 -13.78 -11.41
C VAL A 618 -26.41 -12.66 -10.92
N ALA A 619 -25.14 -12.64 -11.35
CA ALA A 619 -24.19 -11.60 -10.99
C ALA A 619 -24.62 -10.21 -11.48
N LYS A 620 -25.26 -10.10 -12.65
CA LYS A 620 -25.83 -8.84 -13.15
C LYS A 620 -26.99 -8.37 -12.28
N ARG A 621 -27.95 -9.24 -11.94
CA ARG A 621 -29.07 -8.88 -11.06
C ARG A 621 -28.58 -8.52 -9.65
N ASP A 622 -27.54 -9.17 -9.13
CA ASP A 622 -26.92 -8.80 -7.84
C ASP A 622 -26.27 -7.40 -7.90
N LEU A 623 -25.51 -7.10 -8.96
CA LEU A 623 -24.88 -5.78 -9.16
C LEU A 623 -25.89 -4.65 -9.42
N GLU A 624 -27.10 -4.96 -9.90
CA GLU A 624 -28.22 -4.00 -10.01
C GLU A 624 -28.81 -3.61 -8.63
N GLY A 625 -28.44 -4.29 -7.55
CA GLY A 625 -28.84 -3.96 -6.18
C GLY A 625 -30.25 -4.42 -5.80
N ALA A 626 -30.61 -4.29 -4.53
CA ALA A 626 -31.93 -4.68 -4.00
C ALA A 626 -32.45 -3.63 -3.02
N ASN A 627 -33.76 -3.38 -3.07
CA ASN A 627 -34.38 -2.22 -2.42
C ASN A 627 -35.38 -2.59 -1.32
N ASP A 628 -35.89 -3.82 -1.32
CA ASP A 628 -36.94 -4.28 -0.41
C ASP A 628 -36.84 -5.80 -0.13
N ALA A 629 -37.75 -6.28 0.72
CA ALA A 629 -37.80 -7.67 1.17
C ALA A 629 -38.01 -8.71 0.05
N GLU A 630 -38.74 -8.36 -1.01
CA GLU A 630 -39.03 -9.24 -2.15
C GLU A 630 -37.81 -9.29 -3.08
N ASP A 631 -37.17 -8.15 -3.31
CA ASP A 631 -35.90 -8.00 -4.03
C ASP A 631 -34.77 -8.82 -3.37
N PHE A 632 -34.64 -8.75 -2.03
CA PHE A 632 -33.69 -9.56 -1.26
C PHE A 632 -33.99 -11.06 -1.34
N LEU A 633 -35.27 -11.46 -1.21
CA LEU A 633 -35.70 -12.85 -1.38
C LEU A 633 -35.36 -13.39 -2.78
N ALA A 634 -35.67 -12.62 -3.82
CA ALA A 634 -35.43 -13.02 -5.21
C ALA A 634 -33.93 -13.22 -5.50
N LEU A 635 -33.06 -12.32 -4.98
CA LEU A 635 -31.60 -12.52 -5.06
C LEU A 635 -31.15 -13.76 -4.29
N GLY A 636 -31.68 -13.99 -3.08
CA GLY A 636 -31.41 -15.18 -2.27
C GLY A 636 -31.72 -16.48 -3.04
N ASP A 637 -32.93 -16.60 -3.56
CA ASP A 637 -33.37 -17.77 -4.33
C ASP A 637 -32.62 -17.93 -5.66
N MET A 638 -32.26 -16.85 -6.35
CA MET A 638 -31.44 -16.91 -7.58
C MET A 638 -30.03 -17.45 -7.33
N TRP A 639 -29.37 -17.00 -6.26
CA TRP A 639 -28.07 -17.56 -5.84
C TRP A 639 -28.21 -18.99 -5.33
N TRP A 640 -29.34 -19.33 -4.70
CA TRP A 640 -29.62 -20.68 -4.24
C TRP A 640 -29.80 -21.67 -5.40
N GLU A 641 -30.65 -21.38 -6.39
CA GLU A 641 -30.85 -22.24 -7.57
C GLU A 641 -29.53 -22.48 -8.30
N LEU A 642 -28.72 -21.42 -8.46
CA LEU A 642 -27.39 -21.52 -9.04
C LEU A 642 -26.49 -22.49 -8.25
N SER A 643 -26.58 -22.50 -6.92
CA SER A 643 -25.84 -23.42 -6.07
C SER A 643 -26.24 -24.89 -6.26
N GLU A 644 -27.52 -25.17 -6.54
CA GLU A 644 -28.02 -26.53 -6.70
C GLU A 644 -27.43 -27.16 -7.97
N GLY A 645 -27.25 -26.38 -9.04
CA GLY A 645 -26.59 -26.82 -10.28
C GLY A 645 -25.06 -26.98 -10.23
N LEU A 646 -24.39 -26.55 -9.15
CA LEU A 646 -22.92 -26.63 -9.02
C LEU A 646 -22.45 -27.92 -8.31
N PRO A 647 -21.22 -28.42 -8.57
CA PRO A 647 -20.64 -29.51 -7.79
C PRO A 647 -20.31 -29.07 -6.35
N ALA A 648 -20.19 -30.03 -5.43
CA ALA A 648 -19.74 -29.76 -4.07
C ALA A 648 -18.30 -29.23 -4.06
N GLY A 649 -18.07 -28.12 -3.36
CA GLY A 649 -16.80 -27.39 -3.33
C GLY A 649 -17.03 -25.90 -3.13
N ILE A 650 -15.96 -25.11 -3.24
CA ILE A 650 -15.96 -23.69 -2.86
C ILE A 650 -16.96 -22.84 -3.65
N TYR A 651 -17.17 -23.12 -4.94
CA TYR A 651 -18.14 -22.35 -5.74
C TYR A 651 -19.59 -22.57 -5.27
N ARG A 652 -20.01 -23.81 -4.99
CA ARG A 652 -21.32 -24.08 -4.39
C ARG A 652 -21.44 -23.41 -3.02
N GLN A 653 -20.40 -23.49 -2.19
CA GLN A 653 -20.40 -22.82 -0.88
C GLN A 653 -20.57 -21.30 -1.03
N GLY A 654 -19.77 -20.65 -1.86
CA GLY A 654 -19.82 -19.20 -2.08
C GLY A 654 -21.15 -18.73 -2.64
N THR A 655 -21.78 -19.49 -3.55
CA THR A 655 -23.16 -19.19 -4.00
C THR A 655 -24.18 -19.31 -2.87
N ARG A 656 -24.06 -20.30 -1.97
CA ARG A 656 -24.94 -20.42 -0.79
C ARG A 656 -24.65 -19.37 0.27
N ASP A 657 -23.41 -18.91 0.38
CA ASP A 657 -23.01 -17.82 1.28
C ASP A 657 -23.60 -16.48 0.82
N ARG A 658 -23.66 -16.21 -0.50
CA ARG A 658 -24.37 -15.03 -1.03
C ARG A 658 -25.89 -15.14 -0.92
N ALA A 659 -26.44 -16.34 -1.14
CA ALA A 659 -27.86 -16.59 -0.87
C ALA A 659 -28.21 -16.34 0.61
N GLY A 660 -27.41 -16.87 1.53
CA GLY A 660 -27.53 -16.67 2.97
C GLY A 660 -27.50 -15.19 3.38
N TYR A 661 -26.54 -14.42 2.86
CA TYR A 661 -26.49 -12.96 3.05
C TYR A 661 -27.80 -12.26 2.64
N TRP A 662 -28.29 -12.52 1.43
CA TRP A 662 -29.54 -11.88 0.96
C TRP A 662 -30.77 -12.35 1.74
N TYR A 663 -30.82 -13.62 2.16
CA TYR A 663 -31.86 -14.12 3.05
C TYR A 663 -31.82 -13.47 4.44
N GLU A 664 -30.65 -13.23 5.02
CA GLU A 664 -30.50 -12.56 6.32
C GLU A 664 -31.00 -11.11 6.24
N GLN A 665 -30.60 -10.37 5.20
CA GLN A 665 -31.11 -9.01 4.93
C GLN A 665 -32.63 -8.99 4.66
N SER A 666 -33.18 -10.02 3.99
CA SER A 666 -34.63 -10.18 3.84
C SER A 666 -35.33 -10.34 5.20
N LEU A 667 -34.78 -11.15 6.13
CA LEU A 667 -35.37 -11.37 7.46
C LEU A 667 -35.34 -10.16 8.38
N GLU A 668 -34.49 -9.17 8.13
CA GLU A 668 -34.46 -7.91 8.90
C GLU A 668 -35.69 -7.03 8.59
N VAL A 669 -36.19 -7.03 7.34
CA VAL A 669 -37.29 -6.17 6.88
C VAL A 669 -38.61 -6.90 6.60
N MET A 670 -38.60 -8.22 6.38
CA MET A 670 -39.79 -8.98 5.95
C MET A 670 -40.78 -9.22 7.11
N PRO A 671 -42.07 -8.87 6.97
CA PRO A 671 -43.09 -9.15 7.99
C PRO A 671 -43.39 -10.65 8.14
N GLU A 672 -44.08 -11.04 9.21
CA GLU A 672 -44.49 -12.45 9.43
C GLU A 672 -45.41 -12.95 8.30
N SER A 673 -44.85 -13.81 7.44
CA SER A 673 -45.44 -14.31 6.19
C SER A 673 -45.03 -15.76 5.90
N LEU A 674 -45.61 -16.37 4.86
CA LEU A 674 -45.14 -17.68 4.36
C LEU A 674 -43.72 -17.58 3.79
N ASP A 675 -43.39 -16.47 3.15
CA ASP A 675 -42.07 -16.22 2.59
C ASP A 675 -41.02 -16.09 3.70
N ARG A 676 -41.36 -15.46 4.83
CA ARG A 676 -40.49 -15.39 6.02
C ARG A 676 -40.20 -16.79 6.57
N LEU A 677 -41.18 -17.70 6.54
CA LEU A 677 -40.98 -19.11 6.93
C LEU A 677 -40.11 -19.88 5.93
N HIS A 678 -40.22 -19.60 4.62
CA HIS A 678 -39.32 -20.12 3.58
C HIS A 678 -37.88 -19.64 3.77
N VAL A 679 -37.68 -18.34 3.96
CA VAL A 679 -36.37 -17.74 4.20
C VAL A 679 -35.75 -18.27 5.50
N GLN A 680 -36.51 -18.36 6.60
CA GLN A 680 -36.05 -19.01 7.84
C GLN A 680 -35.65 -20.48 7.62
N ALA A 681 -36.39 -21.23 6.78
CA ALA A 681 -36.04 -22.60 6.44
C ALA A 681 -34.76 -22.68 5.60
N ARG A 682 -34.54 -21.76 4.66
CA ARG A 682 -33.32 -21.66 3.83
C ARG A 682 -32.09 -21.25 4.62
N VAL A 683 -32.19 -20.24 5.48
CA VAL A 683 -31.10 -19.86 6.42
C VAL A 683 -30.73 -21.04 7.30
N LYS A 684 -31.72 -21.73 7.89
CA LYS A 684 -31.50 -22.94 8.68
C LYS A 684 -30.88 -24.09 7.87
N GLU A 685 -31.26 -24.25 6.60
CA GLU A 685 -30.67 -25.26 5.72
C GLU A 685 -29.19 -24.94 5.44
N TRP A 686 -28.86 -23.70 5.06
CA TRP A 686 -27.49 -23.21 4.86
C TRP A 686 -26.62 -23.38 6.09
N GLN A 687 -27.11 -22.93 7.26
CA GLN A 687 -26.41 -23.02 8.54
C GLN A 687 -26.16 -24.48 9.01
N SER A 688 -26.85 -25.47 8.44
CA SER A 688 -26.73 -26.90 8.78
C SER A 688 -25.76 -27.70 7.88
N GLN A 689 -25.12 -27.05 6.92
CA GLN A 689 -24.25 -27.68 5.92
C GLN A 689 -22.79 -27.76 6.37
N ASP A 690 -22.09 -28.81 5.95
CA ASP A 690 -20.66 -28.97 6.19
C ASP A 690 -19.88 -27.90 5.37
N PRO A 691 -19.10 -27.01 6.00
CA PRO A 691 -18.63 -25.79 5.34
C PRO A 691 -17.53 -26.02 4.29
N GLY A 692 -17.76 -25.54 3.06
CA GLY A 692 -16.89 -25.73 1.90
C GLY A 692 -15.91 -24.59 1.57
N SER A 693 -15.81 -23.54 2.39
CA SER A 693 -14.95 -22.37 2.19
C SER A 693 -14.34 -21.90 3.53
N PRO A 694 -13.17 -21.22 3.54
CA PRO A 694 -12.58 -20.70 4.78
C PRO A 694 -13.56 -19.83 5.57
N LEU A 695 -14.25 -18.91 4.89
CA LEU A 695 -15.20 -17.98 5.51
C LEU A 695 -16.44 -18.71 6.08
N ALA A 696 -16.93 -19.76 5.43
CA ALA A 696 -18.01 -20.60 5.99
C ALA A 696 -17.52 -21.39 7.21
N THR A 697 -16.30 -21.93 7.19
CA THR A 697 -15.74 -22.67 8.32
C THR A 697 -15.51 -21.75 9.52
N ILE A 698 -15.00 -20.52 9.32
CA ILE A 698 -14.85 -19.54 10.41
C ILE A 698 -16.21 -19.17 11.02
N ARG A 699 -17.23 -18.87 10.21
CA ARG A 699 -18.59 -18.59 10.71
C ARG A 699 -19.19 -19.77 11.47
N THR A 700 -18.94 -21.01 11.02
CA THR A 700 -19.36 -22.22 11.75
C THR A 700 -18.68 -22.33 13.12
N ILE A 701 -17.36 -22.10 13.18
CA ILE A 701 -16.61 -22.08 14.46
C ILE A 701 -17.12 -20.94 15.36
N ASN A 702 -17.34 -19.75 14.79
CA ASN A 702 -17.85 -18.59 15.53
C ASN A 702 -19.21 -18.91 16.19
N ARG A 703 -20.16 -19.49 15.43
CA ARG A 703 -21.46 -19.91 15.96
C ARG A 703 -21.34 -20.95 17.08
N GLN A 704 -20.47 -21.95 16.93
CA GLN A 704 -20.24 -22.97 17.97
C GLN A 704 -19.61 -22.40 19.25
N LEU A 705 -18.74 -21.40 19.13
CA LEU A 705 -18.07 -20.77 20.27
C LEU A 705 -18.87 -19.60 20.88
N GLY A 706 -20.08 -19.30 20.39
CA GLY A 706 -20.85 -18.14 20.84
C GLY A 706 -20.14 -16.82 20.56
N LEU A 707 -19.60 -16.68 19.35
CA LEU A 707 -19.00 -15.45 18.82
C LEU A 707 -19.97 -14.74 17.89
N ALA A 708 -19.81 -13.42 17.77
CA ALA A 708 -20.37 -12.69 16.65
C ALA A 708 -19.70 -13.18 15.34
N GLU A 709 -20.51 -13.55 14.35
CA GLU A 709 -19.99 -14.19 13.13
C GLU A 709 -19.09 -13.26 12.29
N ASN A 710 -19.34 -11.94 12.41
CA ASN A 710 -18.66 -10.85 11.69
C ASN A 710 -17.88 -9.92 12.64
N ALA A 711 -17.27 -10.46 13.71
CA ALA A 711 -16.45 -9.67 14.62
C ALA A 711 -15.25 -9.04 13.91
N ASP A 712 -14.94 -7.77 14.22
CA ASP A 712 -13.80 -7.03 13.68
C ASP A 712 -12.70 -6.78 14.72
N LEU A 713 -11.46 -6.49 14.28
CA LEU A 713 -10.33 -6.19 15.16
C LEU A 713 -10.57 -4.95 16.04
N GLU A 714 -11.30 -3.92 15.56
CA GLU A 714 -11.69 -2.77 16.39
C GLU A 714 -12.59 -3.22 17.55
N GLN A 715 -13.55 -4.11 17.28
CA GLN A 715 -14.49 -4.65 18.28
C GLN A 715 -13.84 -5.61 19.28
N VAL A 716 -12.69 -6.19 18.92
CA VAL A 716 -11.85 -6.98 19.84
C VAL A 716 -11.09 -6.04 20.78
N VAL A 717 -10.49 -4.96 20.26
CA VAL A 717 -9.70 -3.98 21.03
C VAL A 717 -10.56 -3.11 21.96
N ALA A 718 -11.73 -2.65 21.51
CA ALA A 718 -12.54 -1.66 22.24
C ALA A 718 -13.11 -2.14 23.60
N ARG A 719 -13.10 -3.45 23.88
CA ARG A 719 -13.80 -4.07 25.03
C ARG A 719 -13.21 -3.78 26.42
N LYS A 720 -12.16 -2.96 26.54
CA LYS A 720 -11.41 -2.73 27.81
C LYS A 720 -11.18 -1.27 28.22
N ARG A 721 -11.86 -0.28 27.63
CA ARG A 721 -11.72 1.12 28.11
C ARG A 721 -12.40 1.38 29.48
N THR A 722 -13.20 0.44 29.97
CA THR A 722 -13.71 0.42 31.35
C THR A 722 -12.80 -0.42 32.27
N GLN A 723 -12.46 0.13 33.44
CA GLN A 723 -11.64 -0.48 34.50
C GLN A 723 -10.13 -0.63 34.21
N VAL A 724 -9.45 0.49 34.00
CA VAL A 724 -8.15 0.72 34.65
C VAL A 724 -8.32 1.93 35.58
N ASN A 725 -8.38 1.68 36.89
CA ASN A 725 -8.56 2.76 37.86
C ASN A 725 -7.34 3.69 37.87
N ALA A 726 -7.57 5.00 37.88
CA ALA A 726 -6.53 5.98 38.15
C ALA A 726 -6.00 5.78 39.59
N PRO A 727 -4.67 5.76 39.82
CA PRO A 727 -4.10 5.56 41.15
C PRO A 727 -4.10 6.86 41.95
N GLY A 728 -5.27 7.23 42.50
CA GLY A 728 -5.40 8.35 43.45
C GLY A 728 -6.80 8.92 43.55
N ASP A 729 -7.61 8.37 44.47
CA ASP A 729 -8.65 9.07 45.25
C ASP A 729 -9.28 8.08 46.26
N ASP A 730 -8.44 7.49 47.13
CA ASP A 730 -8.83 6.64 48.26
C ASP A 730 -7.98 6.99 49.50
N TYR A 731 -8.26 8.15 50.09
CA TYR A 731 -7.74 8.59 51.40
C TYR A 731 -8.88 9.28 52.16
N GLU A 732 -9.28 8.71 53.32
CA GLU A 732 -10.22 9.28 54.31
C GLU A 732 -11.66 9.49 53.76
N ASP A 733 -12.70 8.76 54.19
CA ASP A 733 -13.17 8.57 55.58
C ASP A 733 -14.15 7.38 55.68
N GLY A 734 -14.26 6.72 56.85
CA GLY A 734 -15.39 5.80 57.17
C GLY A 734 -15.05 4.45 57.80
#